data_AF-A0A1C5QTI4-F1
#
_entry.id   AF-A0A1C5QTI4-F1
#
_cell.length_a   1.000
_cell.length_b   1.000
_cell.length_c   1.000
_cell.angle_alpha   90.00
_cell.angle_beta   90.00
_cell.angle_gamma   90.00
#
_symmetry.space_group_name_H-M   'P 1'
#
loop_
_entity.id
_entity.type
_entity.pdbx_description
1 polymer ?
#
loop_
_entity_poly.entity_id
_entity_poly.type
_entity_poly.pdbx_seq_one_letter_code
_entity_poly.pdbx_strand_id
1 'polypeptide(L)'
;MRRLEEQILTEKYRRIEGKLTFSVRLAELSVAPGEAAEGAFTIFASQEEIPAQGYVLTKDERMECKTEWFNGVQEKIVYRFCADGLQEGDSLQGQFLIISDYGEYTLPWKVTVRREAAAGIAGKVSTLAGFTELARTDWKTAVQFFYSKSFAEICKKEGEKTWLLYRGLSAGYYNSSNVETFLEENGCKQALTFTAAKPEIQVKDVQETVREELQILKNGWGPVSLKVQTEDDFLFLEKNRIGEDDFLGNLCRLPVYISEEKLHDGKNFGTVTVSWSRGSFLVGVTAIRRKTGLSAETEKKSRQKKYTIRLTELYLKLRAKQIDLADWQEKVRECVEELAVLDRKSIVPKLFSAQLLLTENKTEETGWMLKQLRPMLEGESPAVVSYYLYLTTLYDKREEYVKRAAARVEEIYTRYPEEWRIAWLMLFLSHEINRSTYRKWQFLQEQFQKGCVSPLLYQEAVLLLNADPALLTGLDPIVRRVLVYGARKGLLNENLCGQAAELACREKYFEPVLFEILERSWEKKQSPDILQAICSLLIKGNKCEQKWHVWYERGVENKLRVTRLYEYYLLSTDLSRDIEPPKSVLLYFAYQCNLDWEYAAWLYSCVERCKTKDPELYITYKPEMDHFLLDCLNKGRINRHLSWLYRENLPALAFDKAQGETITSLLGSTEIVLNRKECRKLIVVHRRLKGEETYWLQDGKACVSVYDPEDLLFTEDEEQNRRLVTVDRKELLSFQDAVSAWGMEALREWGTESIAFLLEAEKRKLSELDQIAVWTKLCTNRQLEDVYGQELRCRLAVWLSEQEKNKELNAFLRTLSKEQIAEKDRLCMARLMILHGFYDKAYEWLAGQCFCKLEPAELMRLCSRLLAKESHLEEKRLMLLCAQAALNGKYDDRILQYLADAYEGSCSELEVLLQAAKNFEIDIWKINRKLLVQLLFTGQDVTERMDLLRDYINAGGSPELEEAFLYRCAYANVILKQPIHRYMVQMILRLCRWGAKVSRLCKIAALQYYAKNKGLLEEKNRGQVAKIVRELFEENCLLPVLQQFADLVPEVWEILDKTFVVYEGEPEKQLVLNYRRVEGELAEAQYHEMELPCVCDGIYAAGFILFPGERLQYYITVSERPEKILENGMLLAQEEAAEAMQGRYAWLYEMAQAQLLQEDLSAQKERTQNYLYTAFCAKRLFGMLK
;
A
#
# COMPACT_ATOMS: atom_id res chain seq x y z
N MET A 1 13.04 -17.16 -47.96
CA MET A 1 14.01 -18.02 -48.71
C MET A 1 13.67 -18.23 -50.19
N ARG A 2 12.68 -19.06 -50.58
CA ARG A 2 12.40 -19.34 -52.02
C ARG A 2 12.18 -18.10 -52.89
N ARG A 3 11.45 -17.10 -52.36
CA ARG A 3 11.23 -15.81 -53.05
C ARG A 3 12.53 -15.03 -53.31
N LEU A 4 13.50 -15.08 -52.38
CA LEU A 4 14.80 -14.41 -52.53
C LEU A 4 15.64 -15.08 -53.62
N GLU A 5 15.60 -16.41 -53.69
CA GLU A 5 16.29 -17.17 -54.72
C GLU A 5 15.72 -16.93 -56.11
N GLU A 6 14.39 -16.95 -56.24
CA GLU A 6 13.71 -16.60 -57.49
C GLU A 6 14.13 -15.21 -57.97
N GLN A 7 14.24 -14.24 -57.06
CA GLN A 7 14.69 -12.87 -57.36
C GLN A 7 16.14 -12.81 -57.85
N ILE A 8 17.08 -13.44 -57.12
CA ILE A 8 18.50 -13.51 -57.51
C ILE A 8 18.64 -14.09 -58.92
N LEU A 9 17.83 -15.12 -59.24
CA LEU A 9 17.85 -15.78 -60.54
C LEU A 9 17.18 -14.95 -61.64
N THR A 10 16.18 -14.12 -61.33
CA THR A 10 15.53 -13.22 -62.30
C THR A 10 16.34 -11.96 -62.62
N GLU A 11 17.07 -11.40 -61.66
CA GLU A 11 17.80 -10.12 -61.79
C GLU A 11 19.22 -10.26 -62.38
N LYS A 12 19.57 -11.46 -62.87
CA LYS A 12 20.88 -11.76 -63.49
C LYS A 12 22.06 -11.28 -62.63
N TYR A 13 21.97 -11.51 -61.31
CA TYR A 13 23.10 -11.36 -60.37
C TYR A 13 23.65 -9.92 -60.19
N ARG A 14 22.88 -8.88 -60.55
CA ARG A 14 23.32 -7.48 -60.49
C ARG A 14 23.41 -6.95 -59.06
N ARG A 15 24.35 -6.03 -58.81
CA ARG A 15 24.35 -5.20 -57.59
C ARG A 15 23.48 -3.99 -57.84
N ILE A 16 22.51 -3.74 -56.97
CA ILE A 16 21.86 -2.43 -56.94
C ILE A 16 22.80 -1.47 -56.20
N GLU A 17 23.25 -0.43 -56.88
CA GLU A 17 24.15 0.57 -56.30
C GLU A 17 23.33 1.62 -55.54
N GLY A 18 23.47 1.68 -54.20
CA GLY A 18 22.75 2.65 -53.41
C GLY A 18 22.77 2.35 -51.92
N LYS A 19 22.00 3.12 -51.14
CA LYS A 19 21.79 2.89 -49.71
C LYS A 19 20.33 3.12 -49.36
N LEU A 20 19.81 2.36 -48.40
CA LEU A 20 18.52 2.69 -47.79
C LEU A 20 18.69 3.86 -46.82
N THR A 21 17.71 4.76 -46.85
CA THR A 21 17.55 5.79 -45.82
C THR A 21 16.22 5.60 -45.11
N PHE A 22 16.15 6.03 -43.85
CA PHE A 22 15.00 5.80 -42.97
C PHE A 22 14.42 7.13 -42.51
N SER A 23 13.10 7.21 -42.36
CA SER A 23 12.42 8.43 -41.87
C SER A 23 12.84 8.82 -40.44
N VAL A 24 13.40 7.88 -39.68
CA VAL A 24 13.84 8.06 -38.30
C VAL A 24 15.20 7.40 -38.07
N ARG A 25 15.99 7.94 -37.14
CA ARG A 25 17.23 7.30 -36.65
C ARG A 25 16.98 6.34 -35.47
N LEU A 26 15.89 6.56 -34.74
CA LEU A 26 15.44 5.79 -33.59
C LEU A 26 13.91 5.73 -33.65
N ALA A 27 13.34 4.53 -33.66
CA ALA A 27 11.90 4.33 -33.62
C ALA A 27 11.41 4.43 -32.17
N GLU A 28 10.87 5.59 -31.79
CA GLU A 28 10.35 5.82 -30.44
C GLU A 28 8.85 5.52 -30.38
N LEU A 29 8.45 4.71 -29.39
CA LEU A 29 7.06 4.40 -29.12
C LEU A 29 6.78 4.58 -27.63
N SER A 30 5.53 4.93 -27.30
CA SER A 30 5.17 5.21 -25.93
C SER A 30 3.78 4.64 -25.65
N VAL A 31 3.71 3.73 -24.68
CA VAL A 31 2.60 2.77 -24.48
C VAL A 31 2.11 2.80 -23.04
N ALA A 32 0.83 2.59 -22.79
CA ALA A 32 0.31 2.41 -21.43
C ALA A 32 0.65 1.00 -20.89
N PRO A 33 0.79 0.81 -19.57
CA PRO A 33 1.03 -0.50 -18.98
C PRO A 33 -0.04 -1.52 -19.40
N GLY A 34 0.37 -2.70 -19.89
CA GLY A 34 -0.56 -3.77 -20.29
C GLY A 34 -1.37 -3.51 -21.57
N GLU A 35 -1.09 -2.44 -22.30
CA GLU A 35 -1.68 -2.19 -23.63
C GLU A 35 -0.69 -2.50 -24.76
N ALA A 36 -1.20 -2.56 -25.99
CA ALA A 36 -0.39 -2.63 -27.18
C ALA A 36 -0.54 -1.34 -28.00
N ALA A 37 0.56 -0.78 -28.48
CA ALA A 37 0.54 0.38 -29.37
C ALA A 37 1.26 0.09 -30.68
N GLU A 38 0.86 0.83 -31.71
CA GLU A 38 1.42 0.71 -33.05
C GLU A 38 2.23 1.96 -33.42
N GLY A 39 3.36 1.74 -34.06
CA GLY A 39 4.21 2.78 -34.64
C GLY A 39 4.53 2.47 -36.09
N ALA A 40 5.15 3.42 -36.78
CA ALA A 40 5.60 3.20 -38.14
C ALA A 40 6.84 4.03 -38.47
N PHE A 41 7.71 3.47 -39.31
CA PHE A 41 8.78 4.20 -39.97
C PHE A 41 8.71 3.95 -41.47
N THR A 42 9.33 4.83 -42.26
CA THR A 42 9.36 4.71 -43.73
C THR A 42 10.77 4.41 -44.19
N ILE A 43 10.90 3.46 -45.11
CA ILE A 43 12.14 3.11 -45.81
C ILE A 43 12.12 3.82 -47.17
N PHE A 44 13.23 4.46 -47.53
CA PHE A 44 13.42 5.12 -48.82
C PHE A 44 14.63 4.54 -49.54
N ALA A 45 14.42 4.12 -50.80
CA ALA A 45 15.50 3.76 -51.70
C ALA A 45 16.23 5.03 -52.17
N SER A 46 17.57 5.01 -52.21
CA SER A 46 18.36 6.19 -52.64
C SER A 46 18.23 6.53 -54.12
N GLN A 47 17.71 5.62 -54.94
CA GLN A 47 17.50 5.80 -56.38
C GLN A 47 15.99 5.82 -56.64
N GLU A 48 15.45 6.97 -57.04
CA GLU A 48 13.99 7.19 -57.15
C GLU A 48 13.29 6.29 -58.18
N GLU A 49 14.04 5.62 -59.06
CA GLU A 49 13.49 4.78 -60.14
C GLU A 49 13.56 3.27 -59.85
N ILE A 50 14.35 2.83 -58.87
CA ILE A 50 14.54 1.40 -58.56
C ILE A 50 13.89 1.09 -57.20
N PRO A 51 12.83 0.27 -57.16
CA PRO A 51 12.18 -0.09 -55.91
C PRO A 51 13.10 -0.97 -55.05
N ALA A 52 13.17 -0.69 -53.75
CA ALA A 52 13.86 -1.55 -52.80
C ALA A 52 12.97 -2.72 -52.38
N GLN A 53 13.58 -3.89 -52.25
CA GLN A 53 12.89 -5.11 -51.84
C GLN A 53 13.59 -5.74 -50.64
N GLY A 54 12.80 -6.20 -49.67
CA GLY A 54 13.37 -6.80 -48.48
C GLY A 54 12.36 -7.16 -47.43
N TYR A 55 12.88 -7.55 -46.28
CA TYR A 55 12.09 -7.91 -45.12
C TYR A 55 12.67 -7.40 -43.81
N VAL A 56 11.80 -7.28 -42.82
CA VAL A 56 12.11 -6.73 -41.49
C VAL A 56 11.87 -7.78 -40.43
N LEU A 57 12.92 -8.09 -39.66
CA LEU A 57 12.91 -9.02 -38.54
C LEU A 57 12.99 -8.28 -37.20
N THR A 58 12.35 -8.83 -36.19
CA THR A 58 12.40 -8.39 -34.79
C THR A 58 12.98 -9.50 -33.92
N LYS A 59 13.88 -9.12 -32.99
CA LYS A 59 14.52 -10.06 -32.05
C LYS A 59 13.87 -10.08 -30.66
N ASP A 60 12.79 -9.34 -30.48
CA ASP A 60 12.04 -9.24 -29.23
C ASP A 60 10.63 -9.78 -29.46
N GLU A 61 10.18 -10.69 -28.58
CA GLU A 61 8.85 -11.29 -28.60
C GLU A 61 7.73 -10.24 -28.50
N ARG A 62 7.99 -9.14 -27.77
CA ARG A 62 7.00 -8.08 -27.57
C ARG A 62 6.84 -7.17 -28.77
N MET A 63 7.78 -7.23 -29.72
CA MET A 63 7.81 -6.38 -30.91
C MET A 63 7.41 -7.19 -32.14
N GLU A 64 6.21 -6.94 -32.63
CA GLU A 64 5.67 -7.55 -33.84
C GLU A 64 5.80 -6.58 -35.00
N CYS A 65 6.39 -7.01 -36.11
CA CYS A 65 6.38 -6.25 -37.36
C CYS A 65 5.17 -6.70 -38.18
N LYS A 66 4.19 -5.82 -38.43
CA LYS A 66 3.03 -6.17 -39.26
C LYS A 66 3.37 -6.20 -40.74
N THR A 67 4.33 -5.38 -41.14
CA THR A 67 4.83 -5.29 -42.52
C THR A 67 6.18 -5.98 -42.61
N GLU A 68 6.20 -7.31 -42.50
CA GLU A 68 7.45 -8.09 -42.54
C GLU A 68 8.14 -8.03 -43.91
N TRP A 69 7.40 -7.87 -45.01
CA TRP A 69 7.94 -7.79 -46.38
C TRP A 69 7.59 -6.46 -47.03
N PHE A 70 8.53 -5.85 -47.76
CA PHE A 70 8.32 -4.59 -48.49
C PHE A 70 8.89 -4.67 -49.91
N ASN A 71 8.24 -3.93 -50.82
CA ASN A 71 8.68 -3.78 -52.22
C ASN A 71 8.19 -2.42 -52.75
N GLY A 72 9.09 -1.46 -52.87
CA GLY A 72 8.76 -0.12 -53.38
C GLY A 72 9.91 0.87 -53.20
N VAL A 73 9.80 2.02 -53.85
CA VAL A 73 10.78 3.13 -53.71
C VAL A 73 10.64 3.81 -52.33
N GLN A 74 9.40 3.88 -51.83
CA GLN A 74 9.06 4.38 -50.51
C GLN A 74 8.02 3.46 -49.86
N GLU A 75 8.39 2.81 -48.76
CA GLU A 75 7.51 1.86 -48.08
C GLU A 75 7.37 2.15 -46.58
N LYS A 76 6.13 2.06 -46.09
CA LYS A 76 5.80 2.33 -44.68
C LYS A 76 5.72 1.01 -43.90
N ILE A 77 6.66 0.82 -42.99
CA ILE A 77 6.73 -0.36 -42.12
C ILE A 77 5.94 -0.08 -40.84
N VAL A 78 4.88 -0.84 -40.62
CA VAL A 78 4.06 -0.76 -39.40
C VAL A 78 4.50 -1.83 -38.40
N TYR A 79 4.72 -1.44 -37.15
CA TYR A 79 5.08 -2.33 -36.06
C TYR A 79 4.16 -2.13 -34.85
N ARG A 80 4.01 -3.17 -34.03
CA ARG A 80 3.19 -3.21 -32.81
C ARG A 80 4.04 -3.68 -31.65
N PHE A 81 3.94 -2.99 -30.52
CA PHE A 81 4.58 -3.40 -29.27
C PHE A 81 3.55 -3.72 -28.20
N CYS A 82 3.67 -4.87 -27.53
CA CYS A 82 2.82 -5.27 -26.40
C CYS A 82 3.55 -5.01 -25.07
N ALA A 83 2.99 -4.13 -24.24
CA ALA A 83 3.56 -3.74 -22.94
C ALA A 83 3.11 -4.65 -21.77
N ASP A 84 2.67 -5.88 -22.07
CA ASP A 84 2.23 -6.85 -21.06
C ASP A 84 3.35 -7.18 -20.06
N GLY A 85 3.05 -6.98 -18.77
CA GLY A 85 3.99 -7.24 -17.67
C GLY A 85 5.10 -6.19 -17.49
N LEU A 86 4.99 -5.02 -18.13
CA LEU A 86 5.88 -3.87 -17.88
C LEU A 86 5.25 -2.88 -16.90
N GLN A 87 6.08 -2.25 -16.08
CA GLN A 87 5.66 -1.25 -15.11
C GLN A 87 5.85 0.17 -15.64
N GLU A 88 5.14 1.12 -15.01
CA GLU A 88 5.26 2.53 -15.34
C GLU A 88 6.71 3.03 -15.17
N GLY A 89 7.23 3.70 -16.20
CA GLY A 89 8.62 4.19 -16.20
C GLY A 89 9.64 3.21 -16.75
N ASP A 90 9.25 1.97 -17.07
CA ASP A 90 10.12 1.04 -17.78
C ASP A 90 10.45 1.56 -19.18
N SER A 91 11.73 1.43 -19.55
CA SER A 91 12.24 1.74 -20.89
C SER A 91 12.90 0.50 -21.46
N LEU A 92 12.39 0.00 -22.58
CA LEU A 92 13.04 -1.08 -23.33
C LEU A 92 13.65 -0.56 -24.61
N GLN A 93 14.72 -1.22 -25.03
CA GLN A 93 15.45 -0.92 -26.24
C GLN A 93 15.71 -2.21 -26.99
N GLY A 94 15.62 -2.14 -28.31
CA GLY A 94 15.97 -3.24 -29.20
C GLY A 94 16.23 -2.70 -30.60
N GLN A 95 16.25 -3.59 -31.57
CA GLN A 95 16.59 -3.25 -32.95
C GLN A 95 15.69 -4.01 -33.93
N PHE A 96 15.30 -3.33 -35.01
CA PHE A 96 14.79 -3.95 -36.22
C PHE A 96 15.99 -4.33 -37.09
N LEU A 97 15.99 -5.55 -37.61
CA LEU A 97 16.95 -6.00 -38.61
C LEU A 97 16.27 -5.95 -39.98
N ILE A 98 16.85 -5.21 -40.90
CA ILE A 98 16.28 -4.94 -42.23
C ILE A 98 17.22 -5.57 -43.25
N ILE A 99 16.74 -6.60 -43.94
CA ILE A 99 17.49 -7.34 -44.95
C ILE A 99 16.90 -6.99 -46.31
N SER A 100 17.69 -6.33 -47.14
CA SER A 100 17.27 -5.83 -48.44
C SER A 100 18.31 -6.08 -49.53
N ASP A 101 17.88 -5.96 -50.77
CA ASP A 101 18.72 -5.87 -51.98
C ASP A 101 19.75 -4.72 -51.96
N TYR A 102 19.46 -3.65 -51.20
CA TYR A 102 20.38 -2.54 -50.92
C TYR A 102 21.32 -2.78 -49.72
N GLY A 103 21.28 -3.96 -49.10
CA GLY A 103 22.15 -4.36 -47.98
C GLY A 103 21.40 -4.70 -46.68
N GLU A 104 22.18 -4.95 -45.63
CA GLU A 104 21.69 -5.20 -44.26
C GLU A 104 21.79 -3.93 -43.41
N TYR A 105 20.70 -3.58 -42.74
CA TYR A 105 20.61 -2.40 -41.88
C TYR A 105 20.00 -2.76 -40.53
N THR A 106 20.38 -2.02 -39.49
CA THR A 106 19.76 -2.10 -38.17
C THR A 106 19.17 -0.76 -37.78
N LEU A 107 17.90 -0.77 -37.36
CA LEU A 107 17.21 0.42 -36.86
C LEU A 107 16.88 0.23 -35.38
N PRO A 108 17.50 0.98 -34.45
CA PRO A 108 17.16 0.87 -33.05
C PRO A 108 15.74 1.38 -32.79
N TRP A 109 15.09 0.79 -31.79
CA TRP A 109 13.82 1.25 -31.26
C TRP A 109 13.91 1.42 -29.74
N LYS A 110 13.09 2.34 -29.22
CA LYS A 110 12.96 2.60 -27.80
C LYS A 110 11.49 2.72 -27.44
N VAL A 111 11.04 1.87 -26.52
CA VAL A 111 9.68 1.94 -25.97
C VAL A 111 9.73 2.48 -24.56
N THR A 112 8.89 3.47 -24.29
CA THR A 112 8.71 4.05 -22.95
C THR A 112 7.30 3.77 -22.45
N VAL A 113 7.18 3.10 -21.31
CA VAL A 113 5.87 2.88 -20.68
C VAL A 113 5.46 4.18 -20.01
N ARG A 114 4.44 4.84 -20.59
CA ARG A 114 3.91 6.11 -20.09
C ARG A 114 3.40 5.89 -18.67
N ARG A 115 3.60 6.91 -17.83
CA ARG A 115 2.73 7.07 -16.66
C ARG A 115 1.34 7.33 -17.22
N GLU A 116 0.38 6.45 -16.95
CA GLU A 116 -0.99 6.88 -17.07
C GLU A 116 -1.16 7.98 -16.02
N ALA A 117 -1.20 9.24 -16.47
CA ALA A 117 -1.83 10.26 -15.67
C ALA A 117 -3.29 9.85 -15.61
N ALA A 118 -3.64 9.05 -14.60
CA ALA A 118 -5.00 8.57 -14.38
C ALA A 118 -5.94 9.77 -14.54
N ALA A 119 -6.76 9.75 -15.60
CA ALA A 119 -7.63 10.87 -15.91
C ALA A 119 -8.58 11.08 -14.71
N GLY A 120 -8.37 12.17 -13.95
CA GLY A 120 -9.09 12.47 -12.72
C GLY A 120 -8.19 12.90 -11.56
N ILE A 121 -8.73 12.89 -10.35
CA ILE A 121 -8.03 13.30 -9.10
C ILE A 121 -6.79 12.42 -8.84
N ALA A 122 -6.84 11.14 -9.23
CA ALA A 122 -5.75 10.18 -9.13
C ALA A 122 -4.47 10.58 -9.92
N GLY A 123 -4.61 11.26 -11.07
CA GLY A 123 -3.47 11.75 -11.84
C GLY A 123 -2.83 13.02 -11.26
N LYS A 124 -3.58 13.79 -10.43
CA LYS A 124 -3.05 14.97 -9.71
C LYS A 124 -2.44 14.61 -8.36
N VAL A 125 -2.90 13.53 -7.74
CA VAL A 125 -2.48 13.09 -6.40
C VAL A 125 -1.84 11.70 -6.49
N SER A 126 -0.51 11.68 -6.61
CA SER A 126 0.29 10.45 -6.69
C SER A 126 1.08 10.13 -5.42
N THR A 127 1.03 11.00 -4.40
CA THR A 127 1.78 10.88 -3.14
C THR A 127 0.91 11.24 -1.94
N LEU A 128 1.32 10.81 -0.74
CA LEU A 128 0.64 11.16 0.52
C LEU A 128 0.58 12.69 0.74
N ALA A 129 1.64 13.41 0.34
CA ALA A 129 1.68 14.86 0.42
C ALA A 129 0.64 15.52 -0.50
N GLY A 130 0.49 15.03 -1.73
CA GLY A 130 -0.56 15.50 -2.65
C GLY A 130 -1.97 15.25 -2.11
N PHE A 131 -2.17 14.13 -1.40
CA PHE A 131 -3.45 13.82 -0.75
C PHE A 131 -3.74 14.77 0.42
N THR A 132 -2.72 15.13 1.18
CA THR A 132 -2.84 16.08 2.29
C THR A 132 -3.28 17.47 1.78
N GLU A 133 -2.73 17.92 0.64
CA GLU A 133 -3.12 19.18 0.03
C GLU A 133 -4.54 19.14 -0.56
N LEU A 134 -4.93 18.00 -1.15
CA LEU A 134 -6.32 17.77 -1.57
C LEU A 134 -7.27 17.83 -0.37
N ALA A 135 -6.95 17.17 0.75
CA ALA A 135 -7.76 17.21 1.96
C ALA A 135 -7.87 18.64 2.54
N ARG A 136 -6.83 19.45 2.41
CA ARG A 136 -6.82 20.84 2.86
C ARG A 136 -7.68 21.76 1.99
N THR A 137 -7.75 21.50 0.69
CA THR A 137 -8.47 22.35 -0.27
C THR A 137 -9.92 21.90 -0.49
N ASP A 138 -10.17 20.59 -0.56
CA ASP A 138 -11.49 19.99 -0.72
C ASP A 138 -11.61 18.67 0.04
N TRP A 139 -12.08 18.78 1.29
CA TRP A 139 -12.23 17.64 2.19
C TRP A 139 -13.20 16.57 1.67
N LYS A 140 -14.31 16.97 1.04
CA LYS A 140 -15.33 16.01 0.55
C LYS A 140 -14.75 15.12 -0.54
N THR A 141 -14.02 15.73 -1.47
CA THR A 141 -13.36 15.02 -2.56
C THR A 141 -12.22 14.13 -2.04
N ALA A 142 -11.47 14.58 -1.03
CA ALA A 142 -10.45 13.75 -0.38
C ALA A 142 -11.04 12.51 0.30
N VAL A 143 -12.18 12.64 1.00
CA VAL A 143 -12.88 11.49 1.60
C VAL A 143 -13.28 10.48 0.53
N GLN A 144 -13.84 10.92 -0.61
CA GLN A 144 -14.19 10.01 -1.70
C GLN A 144 -12.95 9.30 -2.30
N PHE A 145 -11.85 10.03 -2.47
CA PHE A 145 -10.61 9.48 -3.01
C PHE A 145 -9.94 8.49 -2.06
N PHE A 146 -10.01 8.72 -0.74
CA PHE A 146 -9.47 7.82 0.28
C PHE A 146 -10.01 6.39 0.13
N TYR A 147 -11.30 6.22 -0.16
CA TYR A 147 -11.94 4.91 -0.34
C TYR A 147 -11.80 4.32 -1.75
N SER A 148 -10.99 4.94 -2.63
CA SER A 148 -10.74 4.43 -3.98
C SER A 148 -9.63 3.39 -4.01
N LYS A 149 -9.68 2.49 -5.01
CA LYS A 149 -8.61 1.51 -5.24
C LYS A 149 -7.25 2.17 -5.51
N SER A 150 -7.24 3.33 -6.18
CA SER A 150 -6.03 4.08 -6.51
C SER A 150 -5.30 4.58 -5.25
N PHE A 151 -6.03 5.02 -4.23
CA PHE A 151 -5.40 5.48 -2.98
C PHE A 151 -4.77 4.33 -2.18
N ALA A 152 -5.38 3.14 -2.22
CA ALA A 152 -4.81 1.94 -1.62
C ALA A 152 -3.41 1.60 -2.19
N GLU A 153 -3.20 1.82 -3.49
CA GLU A 153 -1.89 1.63 -4.14
C GLU A 153 -0.86 2.68 -3.70
N ILE A 154 -1.29 3.94 -3.50
CA ILE A 154 -0.42 5.00 -2.96
C ILE A 154 0.07 4.60 -1.56
N CYS A 155 -0.84 4.15 -0.69
CA CYS A 155 -0.48 3.70 0.66
C CYS A 155 0.50 2.50 0.65
N LYS A 156 0.34 1.56 -0.29
CA LYS A 156 1.28 0.44 -0.46
C LYS A 156 2.68 0.90 -0.90
N LYS A 157 2.77 1.94 -1.75
CA LYS A 157 4.04 2.49 -2.24
C LYS A 157 4.79 3.32 -1.18
N GLU A 158 4.07 4.05 -0.32
CA GLU A 158 4.66 4.90 0.73
C GLU A 158 5.34 4.06 1.83
N GLY A 159 4.72 2.96 2.24
CA GLY A 159 5.33 2.05 3.21
C GLY A 159 4.33 1.20 3.99
N GLU A 160 4.86 0.19 4.67
CA GLU A 160 4.06 -0.82 5.37
C GLU A 160 3.24 -0.25 6.53
N LYS A 161 3.82 0.69 7.30
CA LYS A 161 3.11 1.37 8.40
C LYS A 161 1.88 2.14 7.90
N THR A 162 2.04 2.89 6.80
CA THR A 162 0.97 3.66 6.16
C THR A 162 -0.12 2.74 5.60
N TRP A 163 0.29 1.64 4.97
CA TRP A 163 -0.62 0.59 4.48
C TRP A 163 -1.44 -0.05 5.61
N LEU A 164 -0.81 -0.36 6.75
CA LEU A 164 -1.48 -0.97 7.89
C LEU A 164 -2.51 -0.02 8.53
N LEU A 165 -2.16 1.27 8.67
CA LEU A 165 -3.08 2.32 9.11
C LEU A 165 -4.26 2.47 8.15
N TYR A 166 -4.00 2.47 6.84
CA TYR A 166 -5.05 2.54 5.83
C TYR A 166 -6.01 1.34 5.92
N ARG A 167 -5.49 0.12 6.05
CA ARG A 167 -6.33 -1.10 6.21
C ARG A 167 -7.27 -1.00 7.39
N GLY A 168 -6.78 -0.52 8.54
CA GLY A 168 -7.60 -0.38 9.74
C GLY A 168 -8.64 0.74 9.69
N LEU A 169 -8.40 1.80 8.94
CA LEU A 169 -9.29 2.96 8.89
C LEU A 169 -10.26 2.93 7.69
N SER A 170 -9.94 2.19 6.63
CA SER A 170 -10.72 2.12 5.38
C SER A 170 -11.85 1.08 5.37
N ALA A 171 -11.99 0.24 6.41
CA ALA A 171 -13.02 -0.81 6.42
C ALA A 171 -14.46 -0.28 6.49
N GLY A 172 -14.69 0.88 7.14
CA GLY A 172 -15.99 1.57 7.15
C GLY A 172 -16.08 2.59 6.03
N TYR A 173 -17.10 2.51 5.17
CA TYR A 173 -17.22 3.34 3.97
C TYR A 173 -17.53 4.82 4.27
N TYR A 174 -16.84 5.72 3.56
CA TYR A 174 -17.07 7.18 3.55
C TYR A 174 -17.06 7.86 4.93
N ASN A 175 -16.36 7.30 5.92
CA ASN A 175 -16.24 7.91 7.24
C ASN A 175 -15.17 9.02 7.26
N SER A 176 -15.64 10.27 7.35
CA SER A 176 -14.78 11.46 7.46
C SER A 176 -13.84 11.43 8.67
N SER A 177 -14.27 10.89 9.82
CA SER A 177 -13.42 10.83 11.02
C SER A 177 -12.25 9.87 10.84
N ASN A 178 -12.40 8.82 10.04
CA ASN A 178 -11.33 7.85 9.78
C ASN A 178 -10.25 8.46 8.89
N VAL A 179 -10.63 9.28 7.91
CA VAL A 179 -9.70 10.02 7.05
C VAL A 179 -8.90 11.05 7.87
N GLU A 180 -9.56 11.71 8.82
CA GLU A 180 -8.88 12.63 9.76
C GLU A 180 -7.87 11.88 10.64
N THR A 181 -8.27 10.77 11.26
CA THR A 181 -7.35 9.93 12.04
C THR A 181 -6.18 9.46 11.17
N PHE A 182 -6.40 9.07 9.91
CA PHE A 182 -5.34 8.62 9.01
C PHE A 182 -4.27 9.69 8.74
N LEU A 183 -4.69 10.93 8.45
CA LEU A 183 -3.77 12.04 8.18
C LEU A 183 -2.94 12.40 9.42
N GLU A 184 -3.51 12.27 10.60
CA GLU A 184 -2.85 12.62 11.84
C GLU A 184 -1.85 11.57 12.32
N GLU A 185 -2.21 10.28 12.25
CA GLU A 185 -1.31 9.18 12.63
C GLU A 185 -0.11 9.04 11.69
N ASN A 186 -0.25 9.46 10.43
CA ASN A 186 0.86 9.59 9.48
C ASN A 186 1.67 10.88 9.65
N GLY A 187 1.29 11.77 10.58
CA GLY A 187 1.99 13.04 10.84
C GLY A 187 1.77 14.12 9.78
N CYS A 188 0.82 13.93 8.85
CA CYS A 188 0.50 14.90 7.82
C CYS A 188 -0.34 16.07 8.34
N LYS A 189 -1.03 15.88 9.47
CA LYS A 189 -1.91 16.87 10.11
C LYS A 189 -1.78 16.81 11.63
N GLN A 190 -1.92 17.96 12.30
CA GLN A 190 -2.04 18.02 13.76
C GLN A 190 -3.49 17.81 14.22
N ALA A 191 -3.66 17.10 15.33
CA ALA A 191 -4.97 16.84 15.92
C ALA A 191 -5.74 18.12 16.22
N LEU A 192 -7.01 18.16 15.77
CA LEU A 192 -7.88 19.30 16.00
C LEU A 192 -8.29 19.36 17.48
N THR A 193 -7.97 20.48 18.13
CA THR A 193 -8.34 20.77 19.51
C THR A 193 -9.13 22.06 19.59
N PHE A 194 -10.04 22.11 20.55
CA PHE A 194 -10.95 23.23 20.76
C PHE A 194 -10.79 23.76 22.17
N THR A 195 -10.77 25.08 22.30
CA THR A 195 -10.67 25.76 23.60
C THR A 195 -11.65 26.92 23.66
N ALA A 196 -12.16 27.20 24.86
CA ALA A 196 -12.90 28.44 25.11
C ALA A 196 -11.92 29.61 25.27
N ALA A 197 -12.19 30.73 24.60
CA ALA A 197 -11.41 31.96 24.82
C ALA A 197 -11.56 32.49 26.27
N LYS A 198 -12.70 32.20 26.91
CA LYS A 198 -12.97 32.46 28.32
C LYS A 198 -13.59 31.22 28.97
N PRO A 199 -12.97 30.64 30.02
CA PRO A 199 -13.50 29.45 30.70
C PRO A 199 -14.71 29.76 31.60
N GLU A 200 -14.97 31.04 31.88
CA GLU A 200 -16.13 31.49 32.64
C GLU A 200 -16.84 32.68 31.96
N ILE A 201 -18.17 32.64 32.00
CA ILE A 201 -19.06 33.74 31.58
C ILE A 201 -19.75 34.25 32.84
N GLN A 202 -19.48 35.51 33.21
CA GLN A 202 -20.09 36.15 34.38
C GLN A 202 -21.01 37.28 33.95
N VAL A 203 -22.31 37.15 34.21
CA VAL A 203 -23.31 38.16 33.88
C VAL A 203 -23.90 38.72 35.16
N LYS A 204 -23.79 40.04 35.32
CA LYS A 204 -24.32 40.77 36.49
C LYS A 204 -25.58 41.52 36.07
N ASP A 205 -26.61 41.46 36.92
CA ASP A 205 -27.84 42.26 36.77
C ASP A 205 -28.70 41.86 35.56
N VAL A 206 -29.08 40.57 35.49
CA VAL A 206 -29.95 40.03 34.43
C VAL A 206 -31.39 40.51 34.65
N GLN A 207 -31.83 41.51 33.88
CA GLN A 207 -33.17 42.11 33.94
C GLN A 207 -34.09 41.72 32.77
N GLU A 208 -33.51 41.13 31.71
CA GLU A 208 -34.20 40.55 30.56
C GLU A 208 -33.39 39.33 30.12
N THR A 209 -33.85 38.57 29.12
CA THR A 209 -33.06 37.47 28.57
C THR A 209 -31.77 38.01 27.96
N VAL A 210 -30.62 37.75 28.60
CA VAL A 210 -29.31 38.24 28.17
C VAL A 210 -28.68 37.26 27.19
N ARG A 211 -28.19 37.79 26.07
CA ARG A 211 -27.39 37.04 25.10
C ARG A 211 -25.91 37.30 25.36
N GLU A 212 -25.17 36.26 25.72
CA GLU A 212 -23.71 36.26 25.78
C GLU A 212 -23.11 35.45 24.63
N GLU A 213 -21.87 35.73 24.28
CA GLU A 213 -21.16 35.02 23.21
C GLU A 213 -20.08 34.11 23.80
N LEU A 214 -20.25 32.79 23.63
CA LEU A 214 -19.21 31.81 23.86
C LEU A 214 -18.29 31.75 22.64
N GLN A 215 -17.03 32.14 22.82
CA GLN A 215 -16.01 32.11 21.79
C GLN A 215 -15.21 30.80 21.86
N ILE A 216 -15.36 29.97 20.82
CA ILE A 216 -14.67 28.68 20.67
C ILE A 216 -13.55 28.85 19.63
N LEU A 217 -12.33 28.54 20.02
CA LEU A 217 -11.13 28.61 19.18
C LEU A 217 -10.74 27.21 18.69
N LYS A 218 -10.36 27.09 17.41
CA LYS A 218 -9.75 25.89 16.83
C LYS A 218 -8.27 26.13 16.50
N ASN A 219 -7.43 25.12 16.69
CA ASN A 219 -5.98 25.20 16.45
C ASN A 219 -5.55 24.90 15.00
N GLY A 220 -6.40 24.29 14.17
CA GLY A 220 -6.02 23.77 12.85
C GLY A 220 -7.17 23.68 11.84
N TRP A 221 -6.97 22.87 10.80
CA TRP A 221 -7.91 22.65 9.69
C TRP A 221 -8.48 21.22 9.74
N GLY A 222 -9.70 21.00 9.24
CA GLY A 222 -10.36 19.70 9.26
C GLY A 222 -11.85 19.76 9.55
N PRO A 223 -12.54 18.61 9.45
CA PRO A 223 -13.97 18.53 9.70
C PRO A 223 -14.29 18.86 11.15
N VAL A 224 -15.19 19.82 11.36
CA VAL A 224 -15.62 20.23 12.70
C VAL A 224 -16.97 19.59 13.02
N SER A 225 -17.05 18.87 14.14
CA SER A 225 -18.30 18.37 14.71
C SER A 225 -18.23 18.49 16.23
N LEU A 226 -18.83 19.57 16.76
CA LEU A 226 -18.94 19.81 18.20
C LEU A 226 -20.36 19.58 18.66
N LYS A 227 -20.53 18.92 19.80
CA LYS A 227 -21.80 18.79 20.51
C LYS A 227 -21.76 19.67 21.75
N VAL A 228 -22.73 20.59 21.85
CA VAL A 228 -22.84 21.53 22.98
C VAL A 228 -24.09 21.20 23.77
N GLN A 229 -23.94 21.08 25.08
CA GLN A 229 -25.01 20.76 26.02
C GLN A 229 -24.98 21.71 27.21
N THR A 230 -26.15 22.04 27.75
CA THR A 230 -26.31 22.77 29.01
C THR A 230 -26.80 21.80 30.07
N GLU A 231 -26.29 21.94 31.30
CA GLU A 231 -26.76 21.14 32.44
C GLU A 231 -27.99 21.76 33.12
N ASP A 232 -28.22 23.06 32.94
CA ASP A 232 -29.19 23.84 33.73
C ASP A 232 -30.30 24.48 32.87
N ASP A 233 -31.51 24.52 33.44
CA ASP A 233 -32.74 24.92 32.73
C ASP A 233 -32.80 26.39 32.29
N PHE A 234 -32.01 27.28 32.92
CA PHE A 234 -31.99 28.71 32.65
C PHE A 234 -31.08 29.10 31.48
N LEU A 235 -30.27 28.16 30.97
CA LEU A 235 -29.38 28.33 29.84
C LEU A 235 -30.02 27.75 28.58
N PHE A 236 -30.04 28.55 27.51
CA PHE A 236 -30.52 28.14 26.20
C PHE A 236 -29.44 28.36 25.16
N LEU A 237 -29.30 27.39 24.26
CA LEU A 237 -28.39 27.44 23.12
C LEU A 237 -29.21 27.63 21.85
N GLU A 238 -28.71 28.44 20.93
CA GLU A 238 -29.29 28.54 19.57
C GLU A 238 -29.09 27.23 18.79
N LYS A 239 -27.91 26.62 18.97
CA LYS A 239 -27.49 25.38 18.32
C LYS A 239 -26.79 24.47 19.32
N ASN A 240 -27.15 23.18 19.27
CA ASN A 240 -26.52 22.12 20.07
C ASN A 240 -25.46 21.35 19.29
N ARG A 241 -25.32 21.62 17.98
CA ARG A 241 -24.31 21.05 17.09
C ARG A 241 -23.64 22.18 16.30
N ILE A 242 -22.32 22.23 16.32
CA ILE A 242 -21.51 23.22 15.60
C ILE A 242 -20.74 22.48 14.52
N GLY A 243 -20.92 22.92 13.27
CA GLY A 243 -20.23 22.40 12.10
C GLY A 243 -19.09 23.31 11.64
N GLU A 244 -18.50 23.00 10.49
CA GLU A 244 -17.42 23.79 9.91
C GLU A 244 -17.90 25.16 9.41
N ASP A 245 -19.13 25.24 8.89
CA ASP A 245 -19.76 26.48 8.40
C ASP A 245 -19.97 27.53 9.50
N ASP A 246 -19.97 27.13 10.77
CA ASP A 246 -20.14 28.01 11.93
C ASP A 246 -18.82 28.71 12.36
N PHE A 247 -17.68 28.32 11.78
CA PHE A 247 -16.37 28.90 12.07
C PHE A 247 -15.96 29.95 11.02
N LEU A 248 -15.68 31.17 11.47
CA LEU A 248 -15.02 32.20 10.66
C LEU A 248 -13.51 32.11 10.91
N GLY A 249 -12.79 31.46 9.99
CA GLY A 249 -11.38 31.12 10.19
C GLY A 249 -11.24 30.16 11.37
N ASN A 250 -10.62 30.61 12.46
CA ASN A 250 -10.37 29.79 13.66
C ASN A 250 -11.31 30.07 14.83
N LEU A 251 -12.31 30.95 14.68
CA LEU A 251 -13.20 31.39 15.74
C LEU A 251 -14.66 31.07 15.40
N CYS A 252 -15.34 30.36 16.29
CA CYS A 252 -16.79 30.21 16.31
C CYS A 252 -17.36 31.05 17.47
N ARG A 253 -18.43 31.79 17.19
CA ARG A 253 -19.16 32.57 18.20
C ARG A 253 -20.53 31.95 18.40
N LEU A 254 -20.70 31.22 19.50
CA LEU A 254 -21.95 30.58 19.85
C LEU A 254 -22.75 31.50 20.81
N PRO A 255 -23.97 31.93 20.44
CA PRO A 255 -24.83 32.66 21.35
C PRO A 255 -25.37 31.75 22.47
N VAL A 256 -25.14 32.15 23.71
CA VAL A 256 -25.69 31.51 24.92
C VAL A 256 -26.70 32.49 25.53
N TYR A 257 -27.94 32.05 25.64
CA TYR A 257 -29.03 32.85 26.18
C TYR A 257 -29.30 32.48 27.63
N ILE A 258 -29.42 33.50 28.48
CA ILE A 258 -29.69 33.36 29.91
C ILE A 258 -31.11 33.89 30.15
N SER A 259 -32.06 32.99 30.42
CA SER A 259 -33.48 33.37 30.59
C SER A 259 -33.76 33.92 31.97
N GLU A 260 -34.33 35.12 32.04
CA GLU A 260 -34.69 35.78 33.30
C GLU A 260 -35.79 35.01 34.07
N GLU A 261 -36.78 34.45 33.37
CA GLU A 261 -37.95 33.77 33.96
C GLU A 261 -37.56 32.56 34.80
N LYS A 262 -36.46 31.89 34.43
CA LYS A 262 -35.96 30.69 35.09
C LYS A 262 -34.85 30.96 36.10
N LEU A 263 -34.38 32.20 36.24
CA LEU A 263 -33.38 32.59 37.23
C LEU A 263 -34.04 32.87 38.58
N HIS A 264 -33.51 32.24 39.64
CA HIS A 264 -33.87 32.62 41.01
C HIS A 264 -33.09 33.86 41.46
N ASP A 265 -33.61 34.57 42.47
CA ASP A 265 -32.91 35.70 43.08
C ASP A 265 -31.52 35.29 43.61
N GLY A 266 -30.47 36.07 43.31
CA GLY A 266 -29.11 35.79 43.76
C GLY A 266 -28.17 35.25 42.67
N LYS A 267 -27.22 34.38 43.04
CA LYS A 267 -26.25 33.77 42.12
C LYS A 267 -26.79 32.44 41.59
N ASN A 268 -26.89 32.31 40.29
CA ASN A 268 -27.23 31.08 39.58
C ASN A 268 -25.95 30.59 38.90
N PHE A 269 -25.58 29.34 39.13
CA PHE A 269 -24.44 28.68 38.50
C PHE A 269 -24.99 27.72 37.47
N GLY A 270 -24.39 27.70 36.29
CA GLY A 270 -24.65 26.65 35.33
C GLY A 270 -23.45 26.34 34.48
N THR A 271 -23.53 25.25 33.73
CA THR A 271 -22.41 24.74 32.94
C THR A 271 -22.81 24.55 31.48
N VAL A 272 -21.95 25.04 30.58
CA VAL A 272 -22.01 24.70 29.16
C VAL A 272 -20.87 23.72 28.86
N THR A 273 -21.23 22.52 28.42
CA THR A 273 -20.30 21.45 28.05
C THR A 273 -20.16 21.41 26.55
N VAL A 274 -18.94 21.64 26.05
CA VAL A 274 -18.60 21.46 24.63
C VAL A 274 -17.79 20.18 24.52
N SER A 275 -18.29 19.23 23.74
CA SER A 275 -17.67 17.92 23.52
C SER A 275 -17.42 17.67 22.04
N TRP A 276 -16.33 17.00 21.73
CA TRP A 276 -15.99 16.51 20.40
C TRP A 276 -15.39 15.12 20.51
N SER A 277 -15.02 14.53 19.38
CA SER A 277 -14.46 13.18 19.31
C SER A 277 -13.34 12.96 20.37
N ARG A 278 -12.39 13.88 20.51
CA ARG A 278 -11.15 13.66 21.30
C ARG A 278 -11.11 14.30 22.67
N GLY A 279 -12.15 15.03 23.07
CA GLY A 279 -12.17 15.69 24.36
C GLY A 279 -13.44 16.48 24.61
N SER A 280 -13.47 17.12 25.77
CA SER A 280 -14.51 18.05 26.16
C SER A 280 -13.91 19.13 27.04
N PHE A 281 -14.45 20.34 26.98
CA PHE A 281 -14.19 21.37 27.97
C PHE A 281 -15.50 21.92 28.51
N LEU A 282 -15.42 22.42 29.74
CA LEU A 282 -16.54 22.97 30.48
C LEU A 282 -16.38 24.49 30.56
N VAL A 283 -17.47 25.21 30.39
CA VAL A 283 -17.54 26.67 30.59
C VAL A 283 -18.54 26.95 31.69
N GLY A 284 -18.05 27.54 32.77
CA GLY A 284 -18.90 27.94 33.90
C GLY A 284 -19.65 29.23 33.57
N VAL A 285 -20.97 29.24 33.73
CA VAL A 285 -21.82 30.43 33.59
C VAL A 285 -22.32 30.83 34.97
N THR A 286 -22.00 32.05 35.39
CA THR A 286 -22.52 32.63 36.63
C THR A 286 -23.42 33.82 36.30
N ALA A 287 -24.72 33.66 36.50
CA ALA A 287 -25.72 34.70 36.30
C ALA A 287 -26.21 35.26 37.65
N ILE A 288 -26.08 36.57 37.85
CA ILE A 288 -26.52 37.24 39.07
C ILE A 288 -27.77 38.07 38.76
N ARG A 289 -28.92 37.60 39.25
CA ARG A 289 -30.17 38.39 39.23
C ARG A 289 -30.23 39.23 40.50
N ARG A 290 -30.11 40.55 40.36
CA ARG A 290 -30.42 41.49 41.44
C ARG A 290 -31.93 41.69 41.44
N LYS A 291 -32.53 41.74 42.62
CA LYS A 291 -33.89 42.26 42.75
C LYS A 291 -33.91 43.70 42.25
N THR A 292 -34.57 43.95 41.12
CA THR A 292 -34.91 45.29 40.67
C THR A 292 -35.85 45.90 41.72
N GLY A 293 -35.37 46.96 42.38
CA GLY A 293 -36.12 47.70 43.41
C GLY A 293 -35.77 47.38 44.87
N LEU A 294 -34.49 47.42 45.27
CA LEU A 294 -34.18 47.59 46.70
C LEU A 294 -34.42 49.06 47.09
N SER A 295 -35.65 49.37 47.52
CA SER A 295 -35.83 50.48 48.46
C SER A 295 -34.98 50.17 49.71
N ALA A 296 -34.54 51.20 50.44
CA ALA A 296 -33.86 51.03 51.73
C ALA A 296 -34.63 50.09 52.70
N GLU A 297 -35.94 49.92 52.52
CA GLU A 297 -36.76 48.98 53.30
C GLU A 297 -36.50 47.51 52.97
N THR A 298 -36.13 47.17 51.73
CA THR A 298 -35.88 45.78 51.31
C THR A 298 -34.50 45.32 51.79
N GLU A 299 -33.52 46.23 51.85
CA GLU A 299 -32.20 45.98 52.45
C GLU A 299 -32.32 45.86 53.98
N LYS A 300 -33.14 46.72 54.61
CA LYS A 300 -33.53 46.61 56.02
C LYS A 300 -34.20 45.27 56.32
N LYS A 301 -35.19 44.85 55.51
CA LYS A 301 -35.86 43.53 55.66
C LYS A 301 -34.90 42.35 55.46
N SER A 302 -33.96 42.45 54.52
CA SER A 302 -32.92 41.42 54.30
C SER A 302 -31.96 41.32 55.49
N ARG A 303 -31.50 42.45 56.03
CA ARG A 303 -30.67 42.50 57.25
C ARG A 303 -31.44 41.97 58.46
N GLN A 304 -32.69 42.37 58.65
CA GLN A 304 -33.57 41.82 59.69
C GLN A 304 -33.68 40.29 59.58
N LYS A 305 -33.96 39.77 58.38
CA LYS A 305 -34.03 38.33 58.13
C LYS A 305 -32.71 37.61 58.41
N LYS A 306 -31.56 38.22 58.09
CA LYS A 306 -30.22 37.69 58.41
C LYS A 306 -30.02 37.53 59.92
N TYR A 307 -30.38 38.54 60.71
CA TYR A 307 -30.27 38.44 62.17
C TYR A 307 -31.33 37.51 62.78
N THR A 308 -32.55 37.42 62.22
CA THR A 308 -33.54 36.42 62.64
C THR A 308 -33.06 34.99 62.37
N ILE A 309 -32.40 34.74 61.23
CA ILE A 309 -31.76 33.46 60.93
C ILE A 309 -30.63 33.19 61.95
N ARG A 310 -29.77 34.18 62.22
CA ARG A 310 -28.68 34.06 63.20
C ARG A 310 -29.19 33.75 64.62
N LEU A 311 -30.27 34.40 65.07
CA LEU A 311 -30.94 34.09 66.34
C LEU A 311 -31.46 32.65 66.38
N THR A 312 -32.09 32.21 65.29
CA THR A 312 -32.58 30.83 65.15
C THR A 312 -31.41 29.84 65.22
N GLU A 313 -30.31 30.09 64.50
CA GLU A 313 -29.10 29.26 64.53
C GLU A 313 -28.46 29.20 65.92
N LEU A 314 -28.38 30.32 66.63
CA LEU A 314 -27.85 30.37 67.99
C LEU A 314 -28.69 29.52 68.93
N TYR A 315 -30.03 29.59 68.84
CA TYR A 315 -30.92 28.74 69.62
C TYR A 315 -30.75 27.25 69.28
N LEU A 316 -30.69 26.90 67.98
CA LEU A 316 -30.45 25.52 67.55
C LEU A 316 -29.13 24.97 68.12
N LYS A 317 -28.05 25.78 68.11
CA LYS A 317 -26.75 25.42 68.70
C LYS A 317 -26.80 25.24 70.22
N LEU A 318 -27.53 26.10 70.94
CA LEU A 318 -27.75 25.96 72.38
C LEU A 318 -28.48 24.65 72.70
N ARG A 319 -29.59 24.36 72.01
CA ARG A 319 -30.36 23.11 72.18
C ARG A 319 -29.56 21.86 71.79
N ALA A 320 -28.63 21.99 70.85
CA ALA A 320 -27.69 20.94 70.46
C ALA A 320 -26.52 20.77 71.45
N LYS A 321 -26.45 21.57 72.52
CA LYS A 321 -25.33 21.64 73.48
C LYS A 321 -23.98 21.96 72.85
N GLN A 322 -23.96 22.68 71.73
CA GLN A 322 -22.73 23.10 71.03
C GLN A 322 -22.17 24.43 71.55
N ILE A 323 -23.03 25.25 72.16
CA ILE A 323 -22.69 26.53 72.80
C ILE A 323 -23.26 26.48 74.21
N ASP A 324 -22.53 27.02 75.19
CA ASP A 324 -23.03 27.15 76.55
C ASP A 324 -24.02 28.32 76.71
N LEU A 325 -24.62 28.44 77.89
CA LEU A 325 -25.64 29.48 78.12
C LEU A 325 -25.05 30.90 78.07
N ALA A 326 -23.80 31.08 78.52
CA ALA A 326 -23.15 32.39 78.62
C ALA A 326 -22.78 32.94 77.23
N ASP A 327 -22.15 32.11 76.39
CA ASP A 327 -21.84 32.46 75.00
C ASP A 327 -23.11 32.72 74.18
N TRP A 328 -24.17 31.96 74.45
CA TRP A 328 -25.46 32.17 73.79
C TRP A 328 -26.05 33.53 74.18
N GLN A 329 -26.03 33.89 75.46
CA GLN A 329 -26.51 35.18 75.95
C GLN A 329 -25.77 36.35 75.31
N GLU A 330 -24.44 36.29 75.22
CA GLU A 330 -23.61 37.34 74.60
C GLU A 330 -23.93 37.49 73.10
N LYS A 331 -23.88 36.40 72.34
CA LYS A 331 -24.10 36.41 70.88
C LYS A 331 -25.54 36.78 70.51
N VAL A 332 -26.52 36.40 71.34
CA VAL A 332 -27.93 36.80 71.14
C VAL A 332 -28.12 38.26 71.50
N ARG A 333 -27.46 38.77 72.55
CA ARG A 333 -27.51 40.20 72.93
C ARG A 333 -27.00 41.08 71.78
N GLU A 334 -25.85 40.77 71.20
CA GLU A 334 -25.34 41.46 70.01
C GLU A 334 -26.36 41.45 68.85
N CYS A 335 -26.96 40.29 68.57
CA CYS A 335 -27.94 40.17 67.49
C CYS A 335 -29.22 40.98 67.76
N VAL A 336 -29.66 41.04 69.02
CA VAL A 336 -30.86 41.77 69.44
C VAL A 336 -30.62 43.28 69.44
N GLU A 337 -29.44 43.74 69.86
CA GLU A 337 -29.04 45.15 69.79
C GLU A 337 -29.00 45.64 68.33
N GLU A 338 -28.37 44.88 67.44
CA GLU A 338 -28.35 45.18 66.00
C GLU A 338 -29.75 45.16 65.38
N LEU A 339 -30.62 44.22 65.76
CA LEU A 339 -32.03 44.19 65.33
C LEU A 339 -32.83 45.39 65.84
N ALA A 340 -32.57 45.85 67.07
CA ALA A 340 -33.22 47.01 67.66
C ALA A 340 -32.77 48.33 66.97
N VAL A 341 -31.50 48.41 66.54
CA VAL A 341 -30.98 49.53 65.75
C VAL A 341 -31.64 49.61 64.39
N LEU A 342 -31.81 48.45 63.72
CA LEU A 342 -32.45 48.37 62.40
C LEU A 342 -33.92 48.79 62.43
N ASP A 343 -34.66 48.49 63.50
CA ASP A 343 -36.08 48.82 63.60
C ASP A 343 -36.59 49.16 65.01
N ARG A 344 -36.40 50.43 65.40
CA ARG A 344 -36.76 50.96 66.73
C ARG A 344 -38.25 50.82 67.09
N LYS A 345 -39.14 50.68 66.10
CA LYS A 345 -40.58 50.50 66.30
C LYS A 345 -41.01 49.04 66.49
N SER A 346 -40.15 48.07 66.16
CA SER A 346 -40.49 46.66 66.26
C SER A 346 -40.55 46.17 67.70
N ILE A 347 -41.56 45.37 68.02
CA ILE A 347 -41.75 44.73 69.33
C ILE A 347 -40.87 43.48 69.48
N VAL A 348 -40.51 42.82 68.38
CA VAL A 348 -39.80 41.54 68.37
C VAL A 348 -38.43 41.61 69.07
N PRO A 349 -37.55 42.61 68.82
CA PRO A 349 -36.29 42.73 69.55
C PRO A 349 -36.50 42.93 71.05
N LYS A 350 -37.52 43.70 71.44
CA LYS A 350 -37.86 43.93 72.86
C LYS A 350 -38.37 42.66 73.56
N LEU A 351 -39.10 41.80 72.85
CA LEU A 351 -39.49 40.47 73.37
C LEU A 351 -38.29 39.54 73.52
N PHE A 352 -37.32 39.58 72.60
CA PHE A 352 -36.07 38.84 72.76
C PHE A 352 -35.20 39.38 73.92
N SER A 353 -35.16 40.70 74.13
CA SER A 353 -34.52 41.29 75.33
C SER A 353 -35.20 40.83 76.61
N ALA A 354 -36.53 40.77 76.65
CA ALA A 354 -37.27 40.20 77.78
C ALA A 354 -36.94 38.71 78.00
N GLN A 355 -36.80 37.92 76.94
CA GLN A 355 -36.35 36.54 77.03
C GLN A 355 -34.93 36.42 77.59
N LEU A 356 -33.99 37.27 77.15
CA LEU A 356 -32.62 37.31 77.69
C LEU A 356 -32.62 37.64 79.19
N LEU A 357 -33.36 38.67 79.61
CA LEU A 357 -33.50 39.05 81.02
C LEU A 357 -34.10 37.93 81.87
N LEU A 358 -35.07 37.17 81.34
CA LEU A 358 -35.60 35.96 81.98
C LEU A 358 -34.53 34.87 82.12
N THR A 359 -33.70 34.63 81.11
CA THR A 359 -32.60 33.66 81.21
C THR A 359 -31.47 34.11 82.17
N GLU A 360 -31.34 35.41 82.43
CA GLU A 360 -30.43 36.02 83.41
C GLU A 360 -31.03 36.11 84.82
N ASN A 361 -32.24 35.57 85.05
CA ASN A 361 -33.00 35.64 86.30
C ASN A 361 -33.38 37.07 86.78
N LYS A 362 -33.38 38.08 85.90
CA LYS A 362 -33.78 39.47 86.21
C LYS A 362 -35.30 39.66 86.02
N THR A 363 -36.06 39.09 86.95
CA THR A 363 -37.53 38.99 86.84
C THR A 363 -38.26 40.34 86.94
N GLU A 364 -37.82 41.25 87.81
CA GLU A 364 -38.47 42.56 88.00
C GLU A 364 -38.38 43.46 86.77
N GLU A 365 -37.19 43.54 86.16
CA GLU A 365 -36.93 44.29 84.93
C GLU A 365 -37.73 43.72 83.75
N THR A 366 -37.84 42.39 83.68
CA THR A 366 -38.67 41.70 82.67
C THR A 366 -40.15 42.06 82.85
N GLY A 367 -40.67 42.01 84.08
CA GLY A 367 -42.06 42.33 84.38
C GLY A 367 -42.44 43.77 84.02
N TRP A 368 -41.52 44.71 84.24
CA TRP A 368 -41.68 46.10 83.82
C TRP A 368 -41.71 46.22 82.29
N MET A 369 -40.75 45.58 81.60
CA MET A 369 -40.67 45.58 80.14
C MET A 369 -41.91 44.94 79.48
N LEU A 370 -42.39 43.79 79.97
CA LEU A 370 -43.58 43.12 79.45
C LEU A 370 -44.87 43.93 79.69
N LYS A 371 -44.98 44.68 80.80
CA LYS A 371 -46.12 45.59 81.03
C LYS A 371 -46.11 46.76 80.04
N GLN A 372 -44.94 47.30 79.72
CA GLN A 372 -44.80 48.38 78.73
C GLN A 372 -45.09 47.95 77.29
N LEU A 373 -44.88 46.67 76.97
CA LEU A 373 -45.14 46.11 75.64
C LEU A 373 -46.62 45.80 75.40
N ARG A 374 -47.45 45.71 76.46
CA ARG A 374 -48.87 45.34 76.38
C ARG A 374 -49.72 46.19 75.41
N PRO A 375 -49.65 47.54 75.40
CA PRO A 375 -50.45 48.36 74.49
C PRO A 375 -49.95 48.31 73.05
N MET A 376 -48.70 47.87 72.81
CA MET A 376 -48.15 47.77 71.46
C MET A 376 -48.58 46.47 70.74
N LEU A 377 -49.23 45.53 71.43
CA LEU A 377 -49.65 44.24 70.86
C LEU A 377 -50.87 44.33 69.92
N GLU A 378 -51.60 45.44 69.93
CA GLU A 378 -52.78 45.63 69.08
C GLU A 378 -52.35 45.82 67.61
N GLY A 379 -52.85 44.93 66.72
CA GLY A 379 -52.51 44.93 65.30
C GLY A 379 -51.28 44.11 64.91
N GLU A 380 -50.62 43.47 65.87
CA GLU A 380 -49.44 42.62 65.64
C GLU A 380 -49.79 41.20 65.18
N SER A 381 -48.78 40.49 64.65
CA SER A 381 -49.01 39.13 64.14
C SER A 381 -49.40 38.15 65.26
N PRO A 382 -50.29 37.17 64.98
CA PRO A 382 -50.72 36.16 65.96
C PRO A 382 -49.57 35.41 66.64
N ALA A 383 -48.44 35.22 65.94
CA ALA A 383 -47.23 34.60 66.48
C ALA A 383 -46.52 35.47 67.53
N VAL A 384 -46.48 36.80 67.33
CA VAL A 384 -45.87 37.75 68.27
C VAL A 384 -46.73 37.87 69.54
N VAL A 385 -48.05 37.89 69.39
CA VAL A 385 -48.99 37.87 70.52
C VAL A 385 -48.84 36.57 71.32
N SER A 386 -48.75 35.43 70.63
CA SER A 386 -48.54 34.13 71.28
C SER A 386 -47.19 34.06 72.00
N TYR A 387 -46.15 34.65 71.43
CA TYR A 387 -44.83 34.71 72.03
C TYR A 387 -44.78 35.62 73.27
N TYR A 388 -45.46 36.76 73.24
CA TYR A 388 -45.65 37.60 74.42
C TYR A 388 -46.37 36.83 75.54
N LEU A 389 -47.48 36.15 75.22
CA LEU A 389 -48.21 35.33 76.19
C LEU A 389 -47.32 34.24 76.79
N TYR A 390 -46.50 33.57 75.97
CA TYR A 390 -45.51 32.62 76.46
C TYR A 390 -44.54 33.24 77.47
N LEU A 391 -43.93 34.40 77.17
CA LEU A 391 -43.02 35.08 78.09
C LEU A 391 -43.73 35.51 79.39
N THR A 392 -45.01 35.88 79.33
CA THR A 392 -45.79 36.18 80.54
C THR A 392 -46.05 34.94 81.40
N THR A 393 -46.16 33.74 80.82
CA THR A 393 -46.26 32.49 81.61
C THR A 393 -44.95 32.12 82.32
N LEU A 394 -43.80 32.52 81.77
CA LEU A 394 -42.50 32.33 82.41
C LEU A 394 -42.29 33.30 83.58
N TYR A 395 -42.93 34.47 83.53
CA TYR A 395 -42.91 35.49 84.58
C TYR A 395 -43.96 35.26 85.67
N ASP A 396 -45.24 35.10 85.31
CA ASP A 396 -46.35 34.84 86.23
C ASP A 396 -46.64 33.32 86.31
N LYS A 397 -46.02 32.69 87.29
CA LYS A 397 -46.05 31.22 87.51
C LYS A 397 -47.36 30.72 88.15
N ARG A 398 -48.40 31.56 88.31
CA ARG A 398 -49.69 31.13 88.86
C ARG A 398 -50.39 30.19 87.88
N GLU A 399 -50.75 28.99 88.33
CA GLU A 399 -51.37 27.97 87.46
C GLU A 399 -52.63 28.47 86.73
N GLU A 400 -53.46 29.27 87.39
CA GLU A 400 -54.66 29.86 86.80
C GLU A 400 -54.36 30.82 85.64
N TYR A 401 -53.23 31.53 85.72
CA TYR A 401 -52.81 32.43 84.65
C TYR A 401 -52.17 31.65 83.50
N VAL A 402 -51.32 30.67 83.81
CA VAL A 402 -50.72 29.78 82.80
C VAL A 402 -51.79 29.03 82.01
N LYS A 403 -52.82 28.48 82.67
CA LYS A 403 -53.96 27.83 81.99
C LYS A 403 -54.74 28.78 81.09
N ARG A 404 -55.00 30.01 81.54
CA ARG A 404 -55.69 31.03 80.72
C ARG A 404 -54.85 31.49 79.52
N ALA A 405 -53.56 31.68 79.71
CA ALA A 405 -52.64 32.04 78.64
C ALA A 405 -52.49 30.89 77.62
N ALA A 406 -52.38 29.65 78.08
CA ALA A 406 -52.34 28.46 77.23
C ALA A 406 -53.63 28.29 76.41
N ALA A 407 -54.81 28.38 77.05
CA ALA A 407 -56.09 28.32 76.35
C ALA A 407 -56.25 29.42 75.29
N ARG A 408 -55.72 30.62 75.57
CA ARG A 408 -55.71 31.71 74.59
C ARG A 408 -54.78 31.44 73.41
N VAL A 409 -53.60 30.86 73.64
CA VAL A 409 -52.68 30.46 72.55
C VAL A 409 -53.26 29.28 71.74
N GLU A 410 -53.97 28.35 72.38
CA GLU A 410 -54.74 27.27 71.72
C GLU A 410 -55.82 27.83 70.79
N GLU A 411 -56.59 28.81 71.27
CA GLU A 411 -57.61 29.49 70.45
C GLU A 411 -56.98 30.21 69.25
N ILE A 412 -55.82 30.85 69.43
CA ILE A 412 -55.09 31.50 68.32
C ILE A 412 -54.58 30.43 67.33
N TYR A 413 -54.10 29.29 67.82
CA TYR A 413 -53.60 28.21 66.98
C TYR A 413 -54.70 27.56 66.14
N THR A 414 -55.90 27.34 66.69
CA THR A 414 -57.04 26.79 65.91
C THR A 414 -57.44 27.69 64.74
N ARG A 415 -57.25 29.01 64.86
CA ARG A 415 -57.48 29.98 63.78
C ARG A 415 -56.34 30.04 62.76
N TYR A 416 -55.11 29.76 63.17
CA TYR A 416 -53.91 29.82 62.34
C TYR A 416 -53.06 28.53 62.46
N PRO A 417 -53.56 27.37 62.02
CA PRO A 417 -52.94 26.07 62.26
C PRO A 417 -51.63 25.83 61.47
N GLU A 418 -51.36 26.63 60.44
CA GLU A 418 -50.15 26.53 59.60
C GLU A 418 -48.95 27.31 60.17
N GLU A 419 -49.17 28.20 61.14
CA GLU A 419 -48.12 29.04 61.70
C GLU A 419 -47.25 28.26 62.70
N TRP A 420 -46.10 27.78 62.22
CA TRP A 420 -45.20 26.90 62.96
C TRP A 420 -44.66 27.50 64.27
N ARG A 421 -44.55 28.83 64.38
CA ARG A 421 -44.09 29.51 65.62
C ARG A 421 -45.07 29.31 66.76
N ILE A 422 -46.37 29.33 66.46
CA ILE A 422 -47.42 29.10 67.45
C ILE A 422 -47.43 27.62 67.83
N ALA A 423 -47.28 26.72 66.84
CA ALA A 423 -47.14 25.28 67.09
C ALA A 423 -45.91 24.96 67.96
N TRP A 424 -44.79 25.66 67.78
CA TRP A 424 -43.61 25.51 68.62
C TRP A 424 -43.85 25.96 70.07
N LEU A 425 -44.55 27.08 70.28
CA LEU A 425 -44.93 27.53 71.64
C LEU A 425 -45.93 26.59 72.31
N MET A 426 -46.83 25.98 71.53
CA MET A 426 -47.80 24.98 71.99
C MET A 426 -47.14 23.74 72.60
N LEU A 427 -45.97 23.34 72.12
CA LEU A 427 -45.18 22.25 72.71
C LEU A 427 -44.82 22.52 74.18
N PHE A 428 -44.67 23.78 74.58
CA PHE A 428 -44.31 24.18 75.94
C PHE A 428 -45.52 24.58 76.80
N LEU A 429 -46.56 25.15 76.21
CA LEU A 429 -47.71 25.73 76.93
C LEU A 429 -48.89 24.78 77.13
N SER A 430 -49.20 23.92 76.15
CA SER A 430 -50.43 23.11 76.19
C SER A 430 -50.28 21.94 77.15
N HIS A 431 -51.20 21.83 78.11
CA HIS A 431 -51.20 20.71 79.05
C HIS A 431 -51.62 19.40 78.36
N GLU A 432 -52.47 19.45 77.33
CA GLU A 432 -52.98 18.28 76.61
C GLU A 432 -51.91 17.62 75.74
N ILE A 433 -51.09 18.43 75.07
CA ILE A 433 -49.95 17.98 74.26
C ILE A 433 -48.85 17.44 75.17
N ASN A 434 -48.63 18.08 76.33
CA ASN A 434 -47.65 17.63 77.31
C ASN A 434 -48.03 16.38 78.12
N ARG A 435 -49.27 15.86 77.95
CA ARG A 435 -49.78 14.71 78.71
C ARG A 435 -49.01 13.41 78.45
N SER A 436 -48.49 13.20 77.24
CA SER A 436 -47.65 12.04 76.92
C SER A 436 -46.69 12.34 75.76
N THR A 437 -45.52 11.68 75.77
CA THR A 437 -44.51 11.79 74.70
C THR A 437 -45.07 11.37 73.34
N TYR A 438 -45.97 10.38 73.31
CA TYR A 438 -46.69 9.94 72.12
C TYR A 438 -47.56 11.04 71.50
N ARG A 439 -48.33 11.77 72.32
CA ARG A 439 -49.17 12.89 71.82
C ARG A 439 -48.33 14.05 71.28
N LYS A 440 -47.18 14.34 71.90
CA LYS A 440 -46.22 15.32 71.37
C LYS A 440 -45.72 14.91 69.99
N TRP A 441 -45.40 13.63 69.81
CA TRP A 441 -44.93 13.10 68.55
C TRP A 441 -46.02 13.18 67.46
N GLN A 442 -47.25 12.77 67.77
CA GLN A 442 -48.39 12.88 66.85
C GLN A 442 -48.62 14.33 66.42
N PHE A 443 -48.58 15.28 67.36
CA PHE A 443 -48.72 16.71 67.06
C PHE A 443 -47.63 17.22 66.12
N LEU A 444 -46.38 16.81 66.31
CA LEU A 444 -45.27 17.15 65.41
C LEU A 444 -45.45 16.54 64.01
N GLN A 445 -45.89 15.29 63.91
CA GLN A 445 -46.20 14.65 62.63
C GLN A 445 -47.29 15.41 61.85
N GLU A 446 -48.35 15.85 62.53
CA GLU A 446 -49.41 16.67 61.92
C GLU A 446 -48.87 18.01 61.40
N GLN A 447 -47.91 18.65 62.11
CA GLN A 447 -47.29 19.89 61.61
C GLN A 447 -46.45 19.64 60.36
N PHE A 448 -45.73 18.53 60.29
CA PHE A 448 -44.94 18.19 59.11
C PHE A 448 -45.83 17.82 57.91
N GLN A 449 -46.98 17.19 58.14
CA GLN A 449 -47.99 16.93 57.10
C GLN A 449 -48.57 18.23 56.52
N LYS A 450 -48.75 19.26 57.36
CA LYS A 450 -49.15 20.62 56.95
C LYS A 450 -48.04 21.40 56.21
N GLY A 451 -46.92 20.74 55.87
CA GLY A 451 -45.85 21.34 55.08
C GLY A 451 -44.82 22.14 55.88
N CYS A 452 -44.78 22.01 57.21
CA CYS A 452 -43.78 22.72 58.00
C CYS A 452 -42.36 22.19 57.73
N VAL A 453 -41.45 23.10 57.38
CA VAL A 453 -40.03 22.80 57.14
C VAL A 453 -39.09 23.52 58.12
N SER A 454 -39.61 24.04 59.23
CA SER A 454 -38.83 24.82 60.19
C SER A 454 -37.76 23.97 60.89
N PRO A 455 -36.47 24.36 60.87
CA PRO A 455 -35.38 23.64 61.55
C PRO A 455 -35.60 23.47 63.07
N LEU A 456 -36.34 24.40 63.71
CA LEU A 456 -36.66 24.34 65.13
C LEU A 456 -37.54 23.15 65.49
N LEU A 457 -38.60 22.92 64.71
CA LEU A 457 -39.49 21.79 64.92
C LEU A 457 -38.81 20.46 64.57
N TYR A 458 -37.96 20.44 63.54
CA TYR A 458 -37.13 19.26 63.26
C TYR A 458 -36.18 18.93 64.42
N GLN A 459 -35.57 19.94 65.05
CA GLN A 459 -34.70 19.70 66.20
C GLN A 459 -35.46 19.20 67.43
N GLU A 460 -36.62 19.78 67.74
CA GLU A 460 -37.47 19.29 68.84
C GLU A 460 -37.99 17.86 68.57
N ALA A 461 -38.32 17.54 67.31
CA ALA A 461 -38.67 16.19 66.89
C ALA A 461 -37.52 15.18 67.10
N VAL A 462 -36.29 15.55 66.72
CA VAL A 462 -35.12 14.68 66.94
C VAL A 462 -34.82 14.52 68.44
N LEU A 463 -34.90 15.59 69.24
CA LEU A 463 -34.69 15.52 70.69
C LEU A 463 -35.76 14.66 71.38
N LEU A 464 -37.01 14.71 70.91
CA LEU A 464 -38.09 13.86 71.41
C LEU A 464 -37.83 12.38 71.10
N LEU A 465 -37.44 12.06 69.87
CA LEU A 465 -37.09 10.69 69.47
C LEU A 465 -35.85 10.17 70.21
N ASN A 466 -34.88 11.03 70.50
CA ASN A 466 -33.72 10.66 71.32
C ASN A 466 -34.13 10.36 72.77
N ALA A 467 -35.10 11.09 73.33
CA ALA A 467 -35.57 10.89 74.69
C ALA A 467 -36.40 9.60 74.84
N ASP A 468 -37.19 9.26 73.82
CA ASP A 468 -38.00 8.04 73.78
C ASP A 468 -37.92 7.36 72.39
N PRO A 469 -36.89 6.54 72.14
CA PRO A 469 -36.71 5.86 70.86
C PRO A 469 -37.89 4.95 70.48
N ALA A 470 -38.63 4.40 71.44
CA ALA A 470 -39.74 3.47 71.20
C ALA A 470 -40.87 4.06 70.34
N LEU A 471 -40.94 5.39 70.22
CA LEU A 471 -41.84 6.10 69.32
C LEU A 471 -41.57 5.82 67.83
N LEU A 472 -40.35 5.40 67.49
CA LEU A 472 -39.94 5.03 66.15
C LEU A 472 -40.50 3.64 65.78
N THR A 473 -41.74 3.62 65.31
CA THR A 473 -42.46 2.38 64.93
C THR A 473 -42.30 2.02 63.45
N GLY A 474 -41.96 2.99 62.61
CA GLY A 474 -41.77 2.83 61.16
C GLY A 474 -40.99 3.99 60.54
N LEU A 475 -40.60 3.82 59.28
CA LEU A 475 -39.78 4.77 58.52
C LEU A 475 -40.62 5.51 57.48
N ASP A 476 -41.67 6.22 57.88
CA ASP A 476 -42.48 7.01 56.94
C ASP A 476 -41.67 8.21 56.39
N PRO A 477 -42.07 8.81 55.25
CA PRO A 477 -41.35 9.94 54.63
C PRO A 477 -41.06 11.11 55.59
N ILE A 478 -41.96 11.39 56.54
CA ILE A 478 -41.78 12.43 57.56
C ILE A 478 -40.69 12.03 58.56
N VAL A 479 -40.75 10.78 59.06
CA VAL A 479 -39.76 10.23 59.99
C VAL A 479 -38.39 10.23 59.34
N ARG A 480 -38.29 9.81 58.07
CA ARG A 480 -37.04 9.88 57.29
C ARG A 480 -36.49 11.30 57.24
N ARG A 481 -37.30 12.32 56.92
CA ARG A 481 -36.87 13.73 56.91
C ARG A 481 -36.34 14.19 58.27
N VAL A 482 -36.99 13.80 59.37
CA VAL A 482 -36.55 14.10 60.73
C VAL A 482 -35.21 13.43 61.03
N LEU A 483 -35.04 12.16 60.68
CA LEU A 483 -33.79 11.41 60.87
C LEU A 483 -32.64 11.96 60.01
N VAL A 484 -32.90 12.37 58.76
CA VAL A 484 -31.89 13.05 57.91
C VAL A 484 -31.42 14.33 58.57
N TYR A 485 -32.34 15.16 59.06
CA TYR A 485 -31.99 16.39 59.75
C TYR A 485 -31.12 16.09 60.98
N GLY A 486 -31.53 15.09 61.78
CA GLY A 486 -30.78 14.62 62.94
C GLY A 486 -29.38 14.12 62.59
N ALA A 487 -29.24 13.31 61.52
CA ALA A 487 -27.97 12.77 61.06
C ALA A 487 -27.04 13.89 60.54
N ARG A 488 -27.55 14.81 59.73
CA ARG A 488 -26.78 15.95 59.18
C ARG A 488 -26.28 16.91 60.25
N LYS A 489 -27.06 17.13 61.31
CA LYS A 489 -26.67 17.96 62.46
C LYS A 489 -25.95 17.17 63.55
N GLY A 490 -25.82 15.86 63.39
CA GLY A 490 -25.17 14.97 64.34
C GLY A 490 -25.86 14.92 65.71
N LEU A 491 -27.18 14.95 65.75
CA LEU A 491 -27.98 14.96 66.98
C LEU A 491 -28.46 13.58 67.42
N LEU A 492 -28.36 12.55 66.59
CA LEU A 492 -28.87 11.20 66.90
C LEU A 492 -28.05 10.52 68.01
N ASN A 493 -28.73 9.92 68.99
CA ASN A 493 -28.11 9.12 70.04
C ASN A 493 -28.04 7.62 69.68
N GLU A 494 -27.32 6.84 70.49
CA GLU A 494 -27.05 5.43 70.20
C GLU A 494 -28.31 4.56 70.11
N ASN A 495 -29.24 4.74 71.05
CA ASN A 495 -30.48 3.95 71.09
C ASN A 495 -31.37 4.22 69.87
N LEU A 496 -31.46 5.50 69.44
CA LEU A 496 -32.23 5.87 68.25
C LEU A 496 -31.56 5.37 66.96
N CYS A 497 -30.23 5.43 66.87
CA CYS A 497 -29.49 4.86 65.74
C CYS A 497 -29.67 3.33 65.64
N GLY A 498 -29.63 2.62 66.77
CA GLY A 498 -29.86 1.17 66.81
C GLY A 498 -31.26 0.80 66.35
N GLN A 499 -32.30 1.49 66.83
CA GLN A 499 -33.68 1.25 66.41
C GLN A 499 -33.92 1.63 64.94
N ALA A 500 -33.30 2.70 64.45
CA ALA A 500 -33.32 3.06 63.03
C ALA A 500 -32.64 1.98 62.16
N ALA A 501 -31.53 1.39 62.62
CA ALA A 501 -30.85 0.30 61.95
C ALA A 501 -31.72 -0.98 61.89
N GLU A 502 -32.42 -1.32 62.97
CA GLU A 502 -33.32 -2.47 62.99
C GLU A 502 -34.48 -2.31 62.00
N LEU A 503 -35.08 -1.11 61.95
CA LEU A 503 -36.14 -0.82 60.98
C LEU A 503 -35.63 -0.78 59.54
N ALA A 504 -34.41 -0.27 59.32
CA ALA A 504 -33.77 -0.30 58.01
C ALA A 504 -33.53 -1.73 57.51
N CYS A 505 -33.23 -2.68 58.40
CA CYS A 505 -33.15 -4.11 58.05
C CYS A 505 -34.49 -4.70 57.58
N ARG A 506 -35.64 -4.09 57.91
CA ARG A 506 -36.98 -4.56 57.49
C ARG A 506 -37.44 -3.98 56.15
N GLU A 507 -36.79 -2.92 55.66
CA GLU A 507 -37.13 -2.29 54.37
C GLU A 507 -36.85 -3.22 53.19
N LYS A 508 -37.69 -3.16 52.14
CA LYS A 508 -37.55 -4.06 50.98
C LYS A 508 -36.58 -3.55 49.91
N TYR A 509 -36.44 -2.23 49.79
CA TYR A 509 -35.69 -1.58 48.71
C TYR A 509 -34.55 -0.72 49.25
N PHE A 510 -33.55 -0.47 48.42
CA PHE A 510 -32.49 0.49 48.75
C PHE A 510 -33.00 1.91 48.61
N GLU A 511 -32.81 2.69 49.67
CA GLU A 511 -33.13 4.10 49.69
C GLU A 511 -31.88 4.92 50.04
N PRO A 512 -31.43 5.84 49.15
CA PRO A 512 -30.21 6.62 49.36
C PRO A 512 -30.22 7.44 50.66
N VAL A 513 -31.40 7.92 51.05
CA VAL A 513 -31.61 8.75 52.24
C VAL A 513 -31.33 7.97 53.53
N LEU A 514 -31.78 6.72 53.58
CA LEU A 514 -31.52 5.83 54.71
C LEU A 514 -30.05 5.43 54.78
N PHE A 515 -29.41 5.21 53.63
CA PHE A 515 -27.97 4.98 53.57
C PHE A 515 -27.18 6.18 54.13
N GLU A 516 -27.52 7.42 53.74
CA GLU A 516 -26.88 8.65 54.27
C GLU A 516 -27.01 8.73 55.80
N ILE A 517 -28.18 8.37 56.35
CA ILE A 517 -28.40 8.37 57.80
C ILE A 517 -27.49 7.34 58.49
N LEU A 518 -27.45 6.10 57.99
CA LEU A 518 -26.68 5.02 58.61
C LEU A 518 -25.17 5.23 58.46
N GLU A 519 -24.71 5.74 57.31
CA GLU A 519 -23.31 6.10 57.07
C GLU A 519 -22.81 7.14 58.08
N ARG A 520 -23.52 8.26 58.22
CA ARG A 520 -23.18 9.30 59.21
C ARG A 520 -23.31 8.81 60.65
N SER A 521 -24.21 7.87 60.91
CA SER A 521 -24.36 7.25 62.24
C SER A 521 -23.18 6.33 62.57
N TRP A 522 -22.70 5.58 61.57
CA TRP A 522 -21.52 4.72 61.68
C TRP A 522 -20.22 5.52 61.85
N GLU A 523 -20.07 6.65 61.13
CA GLU A 523 -18.92 7.57 61.29
C GLU A 523 -18.76 8.07 62.73
N LYS A 524 -19.88 8.27 63.43
CA LYS A 524 -19.90 8.68 64.84
C LYS A 524 -19.61 7.54 65.81
N LYS A 525 -20.18 6.36 65.57
CA LYS A 525 -20.00 5.19 66.43
C LYS A 525 -20.09 3.89 65.63
N GLN A 526 -19.00 3.11 65.65
CA GLN A 526 -18.86 1.87 64.89
C GLN A 526 -19.60 0.69 65.59
N SER A 527 -20.93 0.66 65.51
CA SER A 527 -21.78 -0.40 66.09
C SER A 527 -22.15 -1.50 65.07
N PRO A 528 -21.93 -2.80 65.38
CA PRO A 528 -22.14 -3.90 64.43
C PRO A 528 -23.57 -3.96 63.86
N ASP A 529 -24.58 -3.55 64.63
CA ASP A 529 -25.97 -3.53 64.18
C ASP A 529 -26.20 -2.52 63.05
N ILE A 530 -25.52 -1.37 63.11
CA ILE A 530 -25.57 -0.33 62.06
C ILE A 530 -24.89 -0.86 60.79
N LEU A 531 -23.73 -1.52 60.93
CA LEU A 531 -23.02 -2.12 59.80
C LEU A 531 -23.84 -3.24 59.13
N GLN A 532 -24.54 -4.05 59.94
CA GLN A 532 -25.45 -5.07 59.46
C GLN A 532 -26.59 -4.46 58.63
N ALA A 533 -27.17 -3.36 59.09
CA ALA A 533 -28.20 -2.62 58.35
C ALA A 533 -27.66 -2.02 57.05
N ILE A 534 -26.45 -1.44 57.06
CA ILE A 534 -25.79 -0.91 55.85
C ILE A 534 -25.59 -2.02 54.82
N CYS A 535 -24.96 -3.14 55.20
CA CYS A 535 -24.72 -4.26 54.30
C CYS A 535 -26.03 -4.84 53.75
N SER A 536 -27.05 -5.00 54.61
CA SER A 536 -28.36 -5.51 54.21
C SER A 536 -29.07 -4.60 53.20
N LEU A 537 -28.99 -3.28 53.37
CA LEU A 537 -29.56 -2.32 52.43
C LEU A 537 -28.83 -2.30 51.09
N LEU A 538 -27.49 -2.35 51.10
CA LEU A 538 -26.69 -2.38 49.87
C LEU A 538 -26.95 -3.65 49.05
N ILE A 539 -27.07 -4.81 49.72
CA ILE A 539 -27.43 -6.10 49.11
C ILE A 539 -28.82 -6.03 48.47
N LYS A 540 -29.83 -5.52 49.20
CA LYS A 540 -31.19 -5.32 48.66
C LYS A 540 -31.22 -4.36 47.47
N GLY A 541 -30.29 -3.40 47.43
CA GLY A 541 -30.10 -2.45 46.32
C GLY A 541 -29.29 -2.97 45.14
N ASN A 542 -28.85 -4.24 45.19
CA ASN A 542 -27.95 -4.86 44.24
C ASN A 542 -26.69 -4.00 43.94
N LYS A 543 -26.09 -3.43 44.98
CA LYS A 543 -24.96 -2.51 44.86
C LYS A 543 -23.63 -3.27 44.82
N CYS A 544 -23.15 -3.55 43.61
CA CYS A 544 -21.89 -4.27 43.35
C CYS A 544 -20.72 -3.35 42.95
N GLU A 545 -20.91 -2.03 42.94
CA GLU A 545 -19.87 -1.09 42.51
C GLU A 545 -18.72 -1.02 43.55
N GLN A 546 -17.47 -0.86 43.09
CA GLN A 546 -16.26 -0.84 43.95
C GLN A 546 -16.32 0.19 45.09
N LYS A 547 -17.03 1.32 44.89
CA LYS A 547 -17.25 2.35 45.92
C LYS A 547 -17.90 1.81 47.20
N TRP A 548 -18.63 0.69 47.11
CA TRP A 548 -19.31 0.08 48.26
C TRP A 548 -18.51 -1.06 48.90
N HIS A 549 -17.43 -1.52 48.28
CA HIS A 549 -16.65 -2.68 48.72
C HIS A 549 -16.21 -2.57 50.20
N VAL A 550 -15.82 -1.36 50.62
CA VAL A 550 -15.41 -1.03 51.98
C VAL A 550 -16.43 -1.47 53.04
N TRP A 551 -17.73 -1.42 52.73
CA TRP A 551 -18.78 -1.82 53.67
C TRP A 551 -18.88 -3.34 53.80
N TYR A 552 -18.80 -4.06 52.69
CA TYR A 552 -18.84 -5.52 52.70
C TYR A 552 -17.59 -6.10 53.35
N GLU A 553 -16.41 -5.53 53.07
CA GLU A 553 -15.14 -5.91 53.70
C GLU A 553 -15.23 -5.82 55.23
N ARG A 554 -15.67 -4.65 55.75
CA ARG A 554 -15.92 -4.47 57.19
C ARG A 554 -16.95 -5.45 57.74
N GLY A 555 -17.98 -5.78 56.97
CA GLY A 555 -19.00 -6.75 57.37
C GLY A 555 -18.45 -8.17 57.52
N VAL A 556 -17.53 -8.56 56.62
CA VAL A 556 -16.83 -9.84 56.67
C VAL A 556 -15.86 -9.90 57.85
N GLU A 557 -15.09 -8.84 58.09
CA GLU A 557 -14.16 -8.73 59.23
C GLU A 557 -14.89 -8.85 60.58
N ASN A 558 -16.07 -8.22 60.70
CA ASN A 558 -16.91 -8.28 61.89
C ASN A 558 -17.76 -9.58 61.99
N LYS A 559 -17.59 -10.53 61.07
CA LYS A 559 -18.32 -11.83 61.04
C LYS A 559 -19.85 -11.67 61.10
N LEU A 560 -20.40 -10.69 60.38
CA LEU A 560 -21.83 -10.42 60.37
C LEU A 560 -22.63 -11.58 59.75
N ARG A 561 -23.82 -11.86 60.31
CA ARG A 561 -24.74 -12.90 59.82
C ARG A 561 -25.73 -12.32 58.80
N VAL A 562 -25.22 -11.77 57.69
CA VAL A 562 -26.05 -11.23 56.59
C VAL A 562 -26.06 -12.21 55.42
N THR A 563 -27.25 -12.52 54.90
CA THR A 563 -27.42 -13.41 53.73
C THR A 563 -26.73 -12.84 52.50
N ARG A 564 -25.99 -13.68 51.75
CA ARG A 564 -25.24 -13.32 50.52
C ARG A 564 -24.13 -12.28 50.71
N LEU A 565 -23.71 -11.98 51.94
CA LEU A 565 -22.65 -11.02 52.23
C LEU A 565 -21.33 -11.37 51.50
N TYR A 566 -20.95 -12.66 51.52
CA TYR A 566 -19.72 -13.13 50.87
C TYR A 566 -19.78 -13.04 49.33
N GLU A 567 -20.97 -13.20 48.73
CA GLU A 567 -21.18 -13.00 47.30
C GLU A 567 -20.98 -11.53 46.90
N TYR A 568 -21.62 -10.60 47.61
CA TYR A 568 -21.50 -9.16 47.32
C TYR A 568 -20.12 -8.57 47.65
N TYR A 569 -19.44 -9.13 48.66
CA TYR A 569 -18.02 -8.84 48.88
C TYR A 569 -17.23 -9.12 47.61
N LEU A 570 -17.38 -10.31 47.04
CA LEU A 570 -16.61 -10.74 45.88
C LEU A 570 -17.02 -10.00 44.59
N LEU A 571 -18.32 -9.76 44.38
CA LEU A 571 -18.82 -9.00 43.23
C LEU A 571 -18.37 -7.54 43.21
N SER A 572 -18.09 -6.95 44.39
CA SER A 572 -17.58 -5.58 44.52
C SER A 572 -16.06 -5.47 44.59
N THR A 573 -15.36 -6.61 44.63
CA THR A 573 -13.90 -6.66 44.66
C THR A 573 -13.32 -6.22 43.32
N ASP A 574 -12.21 -5.49 43.41
CA ASP A 574 -11.39 -5.16 42.27
C ASP A 574 -10.52 -6.36 41.86
N LEU A 575 -10.96 -7.07 40.81
CA LEU A 575 -10.28 -8.26 40.27
C LEU A 575 -8.85 -7.99 39.77
N SER A 576 -8.47 -6.71 39.61
CA SER A 576 -7.10 -6.34 39.23
C SER A 576 -6.12 -6.38 40.40
N ARG A 577 -6.61 -6.33 41.64
CA ARG A 577 -5.77 -6.32 42.85
C ARG A 577 -5.51 -7.75 43.31
N ASP A 578 -4.26 -8.00 43.67
CA ASP A 578 -3.80 -9.25 44.25
C ASP A 578 -4.02 -9.22 45.78
N ILE A 579 -5.30 -9.23 46.21
CA ILE A 579 -5.68 -9.25 47.63
C ILE A 579 -6.09 -10.68 48.01
N GLU A 580 -5.54 -11.21 49.11
CA GLU A 580 -5.96 -12.51 49.65
C GLU A 580 -7.33 -12.35 50.34
N PRO A 581 -8.40 -13.02 49.87
CA PRO A 581 -9.70 -12.96 50.53
C PRO A 581 -9.63 -13.64 51.92
N PRO A 582 -10.42 -13.18 52.90
CA PRO A 582 -10.48 -13.82 54.22
C PRO A 582 -10.85 -15.31 54.13
N LYS A 583 -10.27 -16.14 55.01
CA LYS A 583 -10.53 -17.61 55.05
C LYS A 583 -12.03 -17.96 55.13
N SER A 584 -12.84 -17.13 55.80
CA SER A 584 -14.30 -17.30 55.87
C SER A 584 -14.99 -17.25 54.51
N VAL A 585 -14.51 -16.39 53.61
CA VAL A 585 -15.01 -16.27 52.23
C VAL A 585 -14.60 -17.50 51.41
N LEU A 586 -13.34 -17.92 51.54
CA LEU A 586 -12.84 -19.11 50.85
C LEU A 586 -13.56 -20.40 51.31
N LEU A 587 -13.88 -20.53 52.59
CA LEU A 587 -14.66 -21.68 53.07
C LEU A 587 -16.11 -21.66 52.57
N TYR A 588 -16.73 -20.47 52.45
CA TYR A 588 -18.10 -20.34 51.96
C TYR A 588 -18.27 -20.88 50.53
N PHE A 589 -17.35 -20.52 49.62
CA PHE A 589 -17.40 -20.98 48.23
C PHE A 589 -16.91 -22.41 48.02
N ALA A 590 -16.28 -23.03 49.02
CA ALA A 590 -15.83 -24.43 48.94
C ALA A 590 -16.99 -25.42 48.97
N TYR A 591 -18.16 -25.01 49.50
CA TYR A 591 -19.37 -25.83 49.53
C TYR A 591 -20.21 -25.69 48.27
N GLN A 592 -20.30 -24.47 47.72
CA GLN A 592 -21.04 -24.20 46.49
C GLN A 592 -20.54 -22.93 45.81
N CYS A 593 -20.00 -23.07 44.60
CA CYS A 593 -19.55 -21.94 43.77
C CYS A 593 -20.52 -21.71 42.61
N ASN A 594 -21.40 -20.70 42.73
CA ASN A 594 -22.29 -20.24 41.65
C ASN A 594 -21.83 -18.89 41.07
N LEU A 595 -20.52 -18.64 41.09
CA LEU A 595 -19.95 -17.39 40.58
C LEU A 595 -19.83 -17.40 39.06
N ASP A 596 -19.85 -16.22 38.46
CA ASP A 596 -19.48 -16.08 37.05
C ASP A 596 -17.99 -16.42 36.85
N TRP A 597 -17.62 -16.82 35.64
CA TRP A 597 -16.32 -17.43 35.34
C TRP A 597 -15.14 -16.50 35.66
N GLU A 598 -15.27 -15.19 35.50
CA GLU A 598 -14.19 -14.24 35.83
C GLU A 598 -13.88 -14.21 37.32
N TYR A 599 -14.94 -14.19 38.12
CA TYR A 599 -14.88 -14.19 39.58
C TYR A 599 -14.42 -15.55 40.12
N ALA A 600 -14.86 -16.65 39.51
CA ALA A 600 -14.39 -18.00 39.83
C ALA A 600 -12.88 -18.15 39.50
N ALA A 601 -12.42 -17.65 38.35
CA ALA A 601 -11.01 -17.66 37.99
C ALA A 601 -10.12 -16.88 38.98
N TRP A 602 -10.59 -15.71 39.46
CA TRP A 602 -9.89 -14.97 40.52
C TRP A 602 -9.88 -15.72 41.86
N LEU A 603 -11.02 -16.31 42.26
CA LEU A 603 -11.09 -17.09 43.51
C LEU A 603 -10.11 -18.28 43.47
N TYR A 604 -10.12 -19.06 42.39
CA TYR A 604 -9.22 -20.19 42.23
C TYR A 604 -7.76 -19.75 42.13
N SER A 605 -7.47 -18.58 41.56
CA SER A 605 -6.10 -18.06 41.54
C SER A 605 -5.60 -17.71 42.95
N CYS A 606 -6.46 -17.15 43.80
CA CYS A 606 -6.16 -16.94 45.22
C CYS A 606 -5.94 -18.27 45.98
N VAL A 607 -6.78 -19.29 45.73
CA VAL A 607 -6.64 -20.61 46.37
C VAL A 607 -5.31 -21.29 46.01
N GLU A 608 -4.91 -21.24 44.74
CA GLU A 608 -3.61 -21.79 44.29
C GLU A 608 -2.45 -21.06 44.96
N ARG A 609 -2.45 -19.72 45.01
CA ARG A 609 -1.39 -18.94 45.68
C ARG A 609 -1.24 -19.29 47.16
N CYS A 610 -2.33 -19.73 47.82
CA CYS A 610 -2.33 -20.18 49.21
C CYS A 610 -1.95 -21.66 49.41
N LYS A 611 -1.61 -22.42 48.36
CA LYS A 611 -1.27 -23.85 48.42
C LYS A 611 -0.18 -24.20 49.42
N THR A 612 0.80 -23.31 49.62
CA THR A 612 1.88 -23.49 50.61
C THR A 612 1.45 -23.16 52.04
N LYS A 613 0.47 -22.26 52.21
CA LYS A 613 -0.05 -21.82 53.52
C LYS A 613 -1.15 -22.73 54.07
N ASP A 614 -2.00 -23.28 53.20
CA ASP A 614 -3.16 -24.09 53.59
C ASP A 614 -3.45 -25.23 52.56
N PRO A 615 -2.73 -26.35 52.64
CA PRO A 615 -2.83 -27.44 51.66
C PRO A 615 -4.19 -28.14 51.66
N GLU A 616 -4.86 -28.23 52.82
CA GLU A 616 -6.15 -28.92 52.97
C GLU A 616 -7.26 -28.21 52.19
N LEU A 617 -7.27 -26.87 52.25
CA LEU A 617 -8.20 -26.06 51.47
C LEU A 617 -7.99 -26.27 49.96
N TYR A 618 -6.73 -26.29 49.50
CA TYR A 618 -6.40 -26.51 48.09
C TYR A 618 -6.87 -27.89 47.59
N ILE A 619 -6.66 -28.95 48.39
CA ILE A 619 -7.10 -30.31 48.05
C ILE A 619 -8.62 -30.36 47.89
N THR A 620 -9.36 -29.65 48.75
CA THR A 620 -10.82 -29.57 48.68
C THR A 620 -11.29 -28.93 47.37
N TYR A 621 -10.61 -27.88 46.91
CA TYR A 621 -10.95 -27.15 45.69
C TYR A 621 -10.49 -27.82 44.38
N LYS A 622 -9.48 -28.71 44.44
CA LYS A 622 -8.82 -29.25 43.25
C LYS A 622 -9.76 -29.89 42.21
N PRO A 623 -10.73 -30.75 42.58
CA PRO A 623 -11.59 -31.41 41.60
C PRO A 623 -12.47 -30.42 40.84
N GLU A 624 -13.09 -29.47 41.54
CA GLU A 624 -13.94 -28.45 40.92
C GLU A 624 -13.12 -27.47 40.08
N MET A 625 -11.94 -27.08 40.57
CA MET A 625 -11.02 -26.20 39.85
C MET A 625 -10.56 -26.83 38.53
N ASP A 626 -10.21 -28.12 38.52
CA ASP A 626 -9.78 -28.81 37.29
C ASP A 626 -10.91 -28.91 36.27
N HIS A 627 -12.13 -29.23 36.71
CA HIS A 627 -13.30 -29.26 35.84
C HIS A 627 -13.61 -27.87 35.26
N PHE A 628 -13.53 -26.83 36.09
CA PHE A 628 -13.72 -25.44 35.68
C PHE A 628 -12.67 -24.98 34.65
N LEU A 629 -11.39 -25.32 34.88
CA LEU A 629 -10.31 -24.95 33.95
C LEU A 629 -10.46 -25.64 32.60
N LEU A 630 -10.84 -26.93 32.58
CA LEU A 630 -11.11 -27.64 31.33
C LEU A 630 -12.34 -27.08 30.59
N ASP A 631 -13.41 -26.74 31.30
CA ASP A 631 -14.60 -26.10 30.69
C ASP A 631 -14.27 -24.71 30.11
N CYS A 632 -13.48 -23.90 30.84
CA CYS A 632 -13.01 -22.60 30.34
C CYS A 632 -12.09 -22.74 29.13
N LEU A 633 -11.21 -23.74 29.13
CA LEU A 633 -10.32 -24.01 28.01
C LEU A 633 -11.09 -24.48 26.78
N ASN A 634 -12.04 -25.41 26.93
CA ASN A 634 -12.89 -25.87 25.82
C ASN A 634 -13.72 -24.71 25.22
N LYS A 635 -14.03 -23.68 26.00
CA LYS A 635 -14.70 -22.44 25.55
C LYS A 635 -13.74 -21.37 25.02
N GLY A 636 -12.42 -21.61 25.02
CA GLY A 636 -11.40 -20.66 24.57
C GLY A 636 -11.28 -19.40 25.43
N ARG A 637 -11.62 -19.46 26.71
CA ARG A 637 -11.60 -18.29 27.61
C ARG A 637 -10.21 -18.05 28.18
N ILE A 638 -9.79 -16.80 28.19
CA ILE A 638 -8.53 -16.35 28.79
C ILE A 638 -8.70 -15.02 29.50
N ASN A 639 -8.05 -14.88 30.65
CA ASN A 639 -7.85 -13.63 31.38
C ASN A 639 -6.54 -13.74 32.18
N ARG A 640 -6.17 -12.69 32.92
CA ARG A 640 -4.96 -12.66 33.76
C ARG A 640 -4.85 -13.85 34.72
N HIS A 641 -5.96 -14.27 35.32
CA HIS A 641 -5.99 -15.33 36.33
C HIS A 641 -5.99 -16.72 35.70
N LEU A 642 -6.78 -16.92 34.64
CA LEU A 642 -6.84 -18.17 33.87
C LEU A 642 -5.51 -18.48 33.21
N SER A 643 -4.82 -17.50 32.62
CA SER A 643 -3.50 -17.73 32.01
C SER A 643 -2.50 -18.31 33.01
N TRP A 644 -2.52 -17.79 34.25
CA TRP A 644 -1.65 -18.32 35.30
C TRP A 644 -2.13 -19.70 35.80
N LEU A 645 -3.43 -19.88 36.00
CA LEU A 645 -4.00 -21.18 36.42
C LEU A 645 -3.77 -22.29 35.40
N TYR A 646 -3.88 -22.01 34.10
CA TYR A 646 -3.58 -22.99 33.05
C TYR A 646 -2.13 -23.47 33.13
N ARG A 647 -1.17 -22.57 33.37
CA ARG A 647 0.25 -22.91 33.43
C ARG A 647 0.62 -23.75 34.65
N GLU A 648 0.10 -23.40 35.82
CA GLU A 648 0.49 -24.06 37.08
C GLU A 648 -0.27 -25.37 37.33
N ASN A 649 -1.53 -25.47 36.91
CA ASN A 649 -2.41 -26.57 37.32
C ASN A 649 -2.68 -27.63 36.23
N LEU A 650 -2.43 -27.34 34.96
CA LEU A 650 -2.73 -28.26 33.86
C LEU A 650 -1.43 -28.77 33.19
N PRO A 651 -0.92 -29.97 33.55
CA PRO A 651 0.26 -30.55 32.92
C PRO A 651 -0.04 -31.07 31.51
N ALA A 652 0.99 -31.15 30.64
CA ALA A 652 0.83 -31.51 29.23
C ALA A 652 0.14 -32.88 28.98
N LEU A 653 0.35 -33.84 29.88
CA LEU A 653 -0.25 -35.19 29.82
C LEU A 653 -1.77 -35.21 30.04
N ALA A 654 -2.36 -34.10 30.50
CA ALA A 654 -3.80 -33.99 30.77
C ALA A 654 -4.62 -33.53 29.54
N PHE A 655 -3.98 -33.23 28.41
CA PHE A 655 -4.65 -32.66 27.24
C PHE A 655 -4.90 -33.65 26.12
N ASP A 656 -6.11 -33.59 25.58
CA ASP A 656 -6.41 -34.10 24.25
C ASP A 656 -5.91 -33.13 23.18
N LYS A 657 -5.70 -33.63 21.95
CA LYS A 657 -5.21 -32.82 20.82
C LYS A 657 -6.02 -31.53 20.60
N ALA A 658 -7.35 -31.60 20.72
CA ALA A 658 -8.23 -30.43 20.55
C ALA A 658 -8.03 -29.37 21.66
N GLN A 659 -7.75 -29.79 22.89
CA GLN A 659 -7.49 -28.88 24.00
C GLN A 659 -6.12 -28.20 23.84
N GLY A 660 -5.13 -28.98 23.39
CA GLY A 660 -3.83 -28.46 23.01
C GLY A 660 -3.91 -27.42 21.88
N GLU A 661 -4.69 -27.70 20.83
CA GLU A 661 -4.94 -26.74 19.74
C GLU A 661 -5.52 -25.43 20.28
N THR A 662 -6.48 -25.49 21.22
CA THR A 662 -7.02 -24.28 21.86
C THR A 662 -5.95 -23.51 22.65
N ILE A 663 -5.07 -24.18 23.41
CA ILE A 663 -3.95 -23.49 24.09
C ILE A 663 -3.05 -22.79 23.08
N THR A 664 -2.69 -23.47 22.00
CA THR A 664 -1.83 -22.88 20.97
C THR A 664 -2.50 -21.73 20.23
N SER A 665 -3.83 -21.66 20.18
CA SER A 665 -4.58 -20.52 19.62
C SER A 665 -4.60 -19.30 20.55
N LEU A 666 -4.47 -19.52 21.86
CA LEU A 666 -4.44 -18.47 22.90
C LEU A 666 -3.05 -17.82 23.06
N LEU A 667 -2.03 -18.31 22.36
CA LEU A 667 -0.70 -17.70 22.36
C LEU A 667 -0.75 -16.26 21.81
N GLY A 668 -0.06 -15.33 22.47
CA GLY A 668 -0.10 -13.91 22.10
C GLY A 668 -1.37 -13.18 22.59
N SER A 669 -2.21 -13.84 23.40
CA SER A 669 -3.34 -13.16 24.06
C SER A 669 -2.83 -12.04 24.96
N THR A 670 -3.36 -10.84 24.77
CA THR A 670 -2.98 -9.61 25.46
C THR A 670 -4.21 -8.97 26.09
N GLU A 671 -4.10 -8.58 27.36
CA GLU A 671 -5.15 -7.80 28.03
C GLU A 671 -4.96 -6.32 27.73
N ILE A 672 -6.04 -5.67 27.27
CA ILE A 672 -6.08 -4.23 27.03
C ILE A 672 -7.15 -3.63 27.94
N VAL A 673 -6.75 -2.59 28.68
CA VAL A 673 -7.61 -1.85 29.60
C VAL A 673 -7.80 -0.43 29.06
N LEU A 674 -9.04 -0.04 28.81
CA LEU A 674 -9.45 1.26 28.31
C LEU A 674 -10.30 1.98 29.35
N ASN A 675 -9.92 3.22 29.68
CA ASN A 675 -10.67 4.05 30.64
C ASN A 675 -11.90 4.75 30.02
N ARG A 676 -12.19 4.53 28.73
CA ARG A 676 -13.26 5.23 28.00
C ARG A 676 -14.52 4.37 27.95
N LYS A 677 -15.61 4.88 28.55
CA LYS A 677 -16.94 4.23 28.56
C LYS A 677 -17.69 4.31 27.22
N GLU A 678 -17.25 5.18 26.32
CA GLU A 678 -17.92 5.47 25.04
C GLU A 678 -17.66 4.40 23.97
N CYS A 679 -16.58 3.62 24.10
CA CYS A 679 -16.18 2.62 23.12
C CYS A 679 -16.73 1.25 23.49
N ARG A 680 -17.36 0.55 22.54
CA ARG A 680 -17.90 -0.81 22.75
C ARG A 680 -17.09 -1.91 22.07
N LYS A 681 -16.32 -1.56 21.04
CA LYS A 681 -15.54 -2.52 20.26
C LYS A 681 -14.08 -2.13 20.20
N LEU A 682 -13.24 -3.16 20.17
CA LEU A 682 -11.82 -3.08 19.92
C LEU A 682 -11.51 -3.93 18.69
N ILE A 683 -10.76 -3.37 17.75
CA ILE A 683 -10.44 -3.97 16.47
C ILE A 683 -8.94 -4.16 16.39
N VAL A 684 -8.51 -5.38 16.09
CA VAL A 684 -7.11 -5.71 15.87
C VAL A 684 -6.85 -5.84 14.38
N VAL A 685 -5.87 -5.10 13.89
CA VAL A 685 -5.42 -5.17 12.51
C VAL A 685 -4.00 -5.68 12.52
N HIS A 686 -3.88 -6.94 12.10
CA HIS A 686 -2.59 -7.61 12.08
C HIS A 686 -1.76 -7.18 10.89
N ARG A 687 -0.45 -7.01 11.12
CA ARG A 687 0.53 -6.75 10.06
C ARG A 687 0.58 -7.91 9.06
N ARG A 688 0.63 -9.15 9.57
CA ARG A 688 0.89 -10.37 8.79
C ARG A 688 -0.36 -11.12 8.34
N LEU A 689 -1.55 -10.75 8.84
CA LEU A 689 -2.82 -11.41 8.50
C LEU A 689 -3.75 -10.50 7.69
N LYS A 690 -4.62 -11.12 6.89
CA LYS A 690 -5.72 -10.49 6.16
C LYS A 690 -6.91 -10.27 7.06
N GLY A 691 -7.66 -9.20 6.78
CA GLY A 691 -8.83 -8.83 7.56
C GLY A 691 -8.48 -8.16 8.87
N GLU A 692 -9.45 -8.14 9.77
CA GLU A 692 -9.40 -7.55 11.10
C GLU A 692 -10.22 -8.42 12.07
N GLU A 693 -9.81 -8.42 13.33
CA GLU A 693 -10.52 -9.15 14.39
C GLU A 693 -11.26 -8.15 15.28
N THR A 694 -12.53 -8.43 15.58
CA THR A 694 -13.37 -7.53 16.39
C THR A 694 -13.72 -8.16 17.73
N TYR A 695 -13.44 -7.42 18.80
CA TYR A 695 -13.67 -7.82 20.19
C TYR A 695 -14.60 -6.84 20.89
N TRP A 696 -15.47 -7.34 21.75
CA TRP A 696 -16.35 -6.52 22.57
C TRP A 696 -15.68 -6.16 23.89
N LEU A 697 -15.74 -4.89 24.27
CA LEU A 697 -15.23 -4.41 25.55
C LEU A 697 -16.25 -4.70 26.65
N GLN A 698 -15.82 -5.46 27.67
CA GLN A 698 -16.59 -5.70 28.90
C GLN A 698 -15.96 -4.88 30.03
N ASP A 699 -16.70 -3.93 30.60
CA ASP A 699 -16.22 -2.99 31.63
C ASP A 699 -14.90 -2.27 31.27
N GLY A 700 -14.73 -1.95 29.98
CA GLY A 700 -13.53 -1.28 29.46
C GLY A 700 -12.32 -2.19 29.27
N LYS A 701 -12.47 -3.52 29.41
CA LYS A 701 -11.40 -4.50 29.18
C LYS A 701 -11.73 -5.43 28.01
N ALA A 702 -10.70 -5.85 27.30
CA ALA A 702 -10.78 -6.93 26.32
C ALA A 702 -9.47 -7.73 26.29
N CYS A 703 -9.58 -9.04 26.15
CA CYS A 703 -8.45 -9.92 25.84
C CYS A 703 -8.44 -10.13 24.33
N VAL A 704 -7.36 -9.73 23.68
CA VAL A 704 -7.22 -9.78 22.22
C VAL A 704 -5.99 -10.58 21.82
N SER A 705 -6.02 -11.16 20.63
CA SER A 705 -4.86 -11.82 20.05
C SER A 705 -3.94 -10.77 19.43
N VAL A 706 -2.68 -10.68 19.86
CA VAL A 706 -1.66 -9.80 19.28
C VAL A 706 -0.46 -10.65 18.92
N TYR A 707 -0.18 -10.76 17.62
CA TYR A 707 0.86 -11.64 17.10
C TYR A 707 2.10 -10.89 16.67
N ASP A 708 2.08 -9.56 16.55
CA ASP A 708 3.25 -8.74 16.25
C ASP A 708 3.20 -7.44 17.08
N PRO A 709 4.33 -6.95 17.62
CA PRO A 709 4.37 -5.65 18.27
C PRO A 709 3.82 -4.52 17.38
N GLU A 710 3.97 -4.63 16.07
CA GLU A 710 3.47 -3.65 15.10
C GLU A 710 1.98 -3.82 14.74
N ASP A 711 1.29 -4.84 15.26
CA ASP A 711 -0.16 -4.97 15.09
C ASP A 711 -0.86 -3.72 15.67
N LEU A 712 -1.83 -3.18 14.93
CA LEU A 712 -2.52 -1.96 15.30
C LEU A 712 -3.85 -2.27 15.97
N LEU A 713 -4.18 -1.47 16.99
CA LEU A 713 -5.38 -1.61 17.80
C LEU A 713 -6.25 -0.37 17.59
N PHE A 714 -7.51 -0.56 17.21
CA PHE A 714 -8.46 0.53 17.00
C PHE A 714 -9.68 0.39 17.91
N THR A 715 -10.07 1.46 18.60
CA THR A 715 -11.43 1.52 19.19
C THR A 715 -12.44 1.91 18.13
N GLU A 716 -13.61 1.29 18.11
CA GLU A 716 -14.75 1.65 17.26
C GLU A 716 -15.95 2.06 18.13
N ASP A 717 -16.55 3.22 17.81
CA ASP A 717 -17.78 3.73 18.44
C ASP A 717 -19.06 3.31 17.66
N GLU A 718 -20.24 3.73 18.13
CA GLU A 718 -21.52 3.41 17.45
C GLU A 718 -21.63 4.02 16.04
N GLU A 719 -20.88 5.08 15.74
CA GLU A 719 -20.83 5.76 14.44
C GLU A 719 -19.72 5.19 13.53
N GLN A 720 -19.09 4.07 13.92
CA GLN A 720 -17.98 3.43 13.21
C GLN A 720 -16.71 4.28 13.10
N ASN A 721 -16.55 5.29 13.97
CA ASN A 721 -15.33 6.08 14.01
C ASN A 721 -14.23 5.26 14.69
N ARG A 722 -13.11 5.10 13.99
CA ARG A 722 -11.96 4.31 14.45
C ARG A 722 -10.84 5.21 14.94
N ARG A 723 -10.23 4.81 16.05
CA ARG A 723 -9.09 5.54 16.63
C ARG A 723 -8.01 4.59 17.11
N LEU A 724 -6.77 4.95 16.80
CA LEU A 724 -5.61 4.17 17.21
C LEU A 724 -5.45 4.19 18.74
N VAL A 725 -5.16 3.04 19.32
CA VAL A 725 -4.94 2.84 20.75
C VAL A 725 -3.45 2.63 21.01
N THR A 726 -2.86 3.57 21.75
CA THR A 726 -1.51 3.46 22.30
C THR A 726 -1.61 3.27 23.82
N VAL A 727 -1.78 2.02 24.25
CA VAL A 727 -1.87 1.64 25.67
C VAL A 727 -0.88 0.52 25.94
N ASP A 728 -0.38 0.44 27.18
CA ASP A 728 0.49 -0.65 27.62
C ASP A 728 -0.20 -2.00 27.43
N ARG A 729 0.45 -2.85 26.64
CA ARG A 729 0.01 -4.20 26.33
C ARG A 729 0.55 -5.15 27.39
N LYS A 730 -0.34 -5.82 28.13
CA LYS A 730 0.04 -6.89 29.05
C LYS A 730 -0.22 -8.23 28.39
N GLU A 731 0.84 -8.85 27.91
CA GLU A 731 0.78 -10.21 27.38
C GLU A 731 0.37 -11.18 28.50
N LEU A 732 -0.71 -11.92 28.28
CA LEU A 732 -1.26 -12.85 29.26
C LEU A 732 -0.53 -14.19 29.19
N LEU A 733 -0.32 -14.72 27.98
CA LEU A 733 0.31 -16.01 27.74
C LEU A 733 1.40 -15.88 26.68
N SER A 734 2.64 -15.71 27.15
CA SER A 734 3.79 -15.63 26.26
C SER A 734 4.22 -17.01 25.76
N PHE A 735 4.88 -17.05 24.62
CA PHE A 735 5.44 -18.29 24.09
C PHE A 735 6.49 -18.90 25.05
N GLN A 736 7.26 -18.09 25.79
CA GLN A 736 8.22 -18.63 26.76
C GLN A 736 7.51 -19.33 27.92
N ASP A 737 6.43 -18.74 28.40
CA ASP A 737 5.62 -19.30 29.47
C ASP A 737 4.91 -20.59 29.05
N ALA A 738 4.47 -20.67 27.79
CA ALA A 738 3.87 -21.90 27.27
C ALA A 738 4.91 -23.02 27.14
N VAL A 739 6.14 -22.69 26.69
CA VAL A 739 7.22 -23.66 26.56
C VAL A 739 7.68 -24.18 27.92
N SER A 740 7.75 -23.32 28.94
CA SER A 740 8.12 -23.76 30.28
C SER A 740 7.05 -24.65 30.92
N ALA A 741 5.76 -24.38 30.66
CA ALA A 741 4.66 -25.15 31.22
C ALA A 741 4.44 -26.52 30.53
N TRP A 742 4.52 -26.57 29.19
CA TRP A 742 4.10 -27.76 28.42
C TRP A 742 5.19 -28.38 27.54
N GLY A 743 6.30 -27.69 27.32
CA GLY A 743 7.39 -28.15 26.47
C GLY A 743 7.15 -27.93 24.97
N MET A 744 8.24 -27.82 24.21
CA MET A 744 8.20 -27.54 22.76
C MET A 744 7.58 -28.68 21.93
N GLU A 745 7.75 -29.93 22.34
CA GLU A 745 7.27 -31.10 21.58
C GLU A 745 5.73 -31.17 21.57
N ALA A 746 5.09 -31.00 22.73
CA ALA A 746 3.64 -30.98 22.84
C ALA A 746 3.04 -29.78 22.08
N LEU A 747 3.62 -28.59 22.25
CA LEU A 747 3.19 -27.39 21.51
C LEU A 747 3.33 -27.55 20.00
N ARG A 748 4.33 -28.28 19.51
CA ARG A 748 4.48 -28.58 18.09
C ARG A 748 3.36 -29.47 17.57
N GLU A 749 3.02 -30.52 18.30
CA GLU A 749 1.95 -31.45 17.90
C GLU A 749 0.59 -30.74 17.83
N TRP A 750 0.31 -29.91 18.84
CA TRP A 750 -0.92 -29.14 18.95
C TRP A 750 -0.96 -27.93 17.98
N GLY A 751 0.17 -27.26 17.77
CA GLY A 751 0.26 -25.99 17.06
C GLY A 751 0.28 -26.10 15.53
N THR A 752 0.16 -27.30 14.97
CA THR A 752 0.28 -27.54 13.52
C THR A 752 -0.72 -26.75 12.66
N GLU A 753 -1.90 -26.43 13.20
CA GLU A 753 -2.94 -25.65 12.54
C GLU A 753 -3.17 -24.26 13.19
N SER A 754 -2.50 -23.95 14.30
CA SER A 754 -2.66 -22.66 14.99
C SER A 754 -1.77 -21.58 14.35
N ILE A 755 -2.40 -20.53 13.83
CA ILE A 755 -1.68 -19.40 13.24
C ILE A 755 -0.82 -18.66 14.28
N ALA A 756 -1.31 -18.57 15.53
CA ALA A 756 -0.63 -17.92 16.64
C ALA A 756 0.71 -18.60 16.94
N PHE A 757 0.69 -19.95 17.03
CA PHE A 757 1.89 -20.75 17.21
C PHE A 757 2.84 -20.60 16.03
N LEU A 758 2.34 -20.73 14.79
CA LEU A 758 3.17 -20.69 13.59
C LEU A 758 3.89 -19.33 13.43
N LEU A 759 3.23 -18.21 13.75
CA LEU A 759 3.83 -16.88 13.69
C LEU A 759 4.88 -16.66 14.78
N GLU A 760 4.62 -17.10 16.02
CA GLU A 760 5.61 -17.00 17.11
C GLU A 760 6.83 -17.93 16.88
N ALA A 761 6.58 -19.13 16.36
CA ALA A 761 7.62 -20.08 15.98
C ALA A 761 8.54 -19.54 14.86
N GLU A 762 7.98 -18.84 13.87
CA GLU A 762 8.76 -18.24 12.78
C GLU A 762 9.75 -17.18 13.28
N LYS A 763 9.34 -16.31 14.20
CA LYS A 763 10.20 -15.24 14.74
C LYS A 763 11.42 -15.76 15.48
N ARG A 764 11.28 -16.88 16.18
CA ARG A 764 12.28 -17.36 17.15
C ARG A 764 13.35 -18.27 16.56
N LYS A 765 13.29 -18.55 15.26
CA LYS A 765 14.24 -19.40 14.54
C LYS A 765 14.44 -20.76 15.24
N LEU A 766 13.40 -21.60 15.22
CA LEU A 766 13.44 -22.99 15.71
C LEU A 766 14.50 -23.85 14.99
N SER A 767 14.61 -25.14 15.33
CA SER A 767 15.49 -26.07 14.59
C SER A 767 15.17 -26.07 13.08
N GLU A 768 16.15 -26.41 12.24
CA GLU A 768 16.03 -26.35 10.78
C GLU A 768 14.84 -27.15 10.22
N LEU A 769 14.60 -28.36 10.74
CA LEU A 769 13.46 -29.20 10.31
C LEU A 769 12.12 -28.62 10.75
N ASP A 770 12.08 -27.96 11.91
CA ASP A 770 10.87 -27.38 12.46
C ASP A 770 10.50 -26.08 11.73
N GLN A 771 11.50 -25.27 11.35
CA GLN A 771 11.27 -24.07 10.55
C GLN A 771 10.63 -24.38 9.19
N ILE A 772 11.07 -25.45 8.51
CA ILE A 772 10.48 -25.84 7.23
C ILE A 772 9.01 -26.21 7.40
N ALA A 773 8.69 -27.01 8.42
CA ALA A 773 7.31 -27.41 8.68
C ALA A 773 6.42 -26.19 8.97
N VAL A 774 6.93 -25.25 9.77
CA VAL A 774 6.24 -23.98 10.09
C VAL A 774 6.04 -23.12 8.85
N TRP A 775 7.10 -22.85 8.08
CA TRP A 775 7.02 -22.04 6.85
C TRP A 775 6.14 -22.67 5.78
N THR A 776 6.19 -23.99 5.63
CA THR A 776 5.34 -24.71 4.66
C THR A 776 3.87 -24.54 5.02
N LYS A 777 3.52 -24.70 6.31
CA LYS A 777 2.14 -24.49 6.79
C LYS A 777 1.69 -23.03 6.66
N LEU A 778 2.54 -22.07 7.04
CA LEU A 778 2.28 -20.64 6.84
C LEU A 778 2.01 -20.32 5.37
N CYS A 779 2.86 -20.76 4.44
CA CYS A 779 2.71 -20.53 2.99
C CYS A 779 1.36 -21.00 2.42
N THR A 780 0.79 -22.06 3.00
CA THR A 780 -0.51 -22.63 2.59
C THR A 780 -1.72 -21.96 3.25
N ASN A 781 -1.49 -21.13 4.28
CA ASN A 781 -2.56 -20.49 5.02
C ASN A 781 -3.15 -19.30 4.23
N ARG A 782 -4.47 -19.29 4.05
CA ARG A 782 -5.21 -18.26 3.31
C ARG A 782 -5.35 -16.95 4.07
N GLN A 783 -5.14 -16.97 5.39
CA GLN A 783 -5.26 -15.81 6.26
C GLN A 783 -4.03 -14.90 6.22
N LEU A 784 -2.90 -15.33 5.63
CA LEU A 784 -1.71 -14.46 5.52
C LEU A 784 -1.95 -13.29 4.56
N GLU A 785 -1.41 -12.13 4.93
CA GLU A 785 -1.31 -10.96 4.07
C GLU A 785 -0.53 -11.29 2.79
N ASP A 786 -0.95 -10.74 1.64
CA ASP A 786 -0.45 -11.18 0.33
C ASP A 786 1.04 -10.86 0.12
N VAL A 787 1.49 -9.67 0.53
CA VAL A 787 2.88 -9.24 0.40
C VAL A 787 3.76 -10.08 1.31
N TYR A 788 3.37 -10.24 2.58
CA TYR A 788 4.11 -11.09 3.52
C TYR A 788 4.15 -12.55 3.07
N GLY A 789 3.03 -13.08 2.56
CA GLY A 789 2.95 -14.43 2.01
C GLY A 789 3.82 -14.64 0.76
N GLN A 790 3.89 -13.64 -0.14
CA GLN A 790 4.80 -13.65 -1.29
C GLN A 790 6.26 -13.72 -0.84
N GLU A 791 6.65 -12.89 0.11
CA GLU A 791 8.02 -12.88 0.64
C GLU A 791 8.38 -14.20 1.34
N LEU A 792 7.48 -14.76 2.14
CA LEU A 792 7.73 -15.99 2.88
C LEU A 792 7.87 -17.18 1.93
N ARG A 793 7.09 -17.24 0.84
CA ARG A 793 7.24 -18.25 -0.22
C ARG A 793 8.59 -18.17 -0.93
N CYS A 794 9.04 -16.95 -1.25
CA CYS A 794 10.37 -16.73 -1.84
C CYS A 794 11.49 -17.15 -0.88
N ARG A 795 11.41 -16.73 0.39
CA ARG A 795 12.37 -17.12 1.44
C ARG A 795 12.45 -18.63 1.63
N LEU A 796 11.30 -19.31 1.69
CA LEU A 796 11.23 -20.77 1.80
C LEU A 796 11.90 -21.46 0.60
N ALA A 797 11.63 -21.00 -0.62
CA ALA A 797 12.21 -21.60 -1.83
C ALA A 797 13.74 -21.47 -1.87
N VAL A 798 14.25 -20.26 -1.59
CA VAL A 798 15.70 -20.00 -1.57
C VAL A 798 16.37 -20.83 -0.48
N TRP A 799 15.82 -20.83 0.73
CA TRP A 799 16.38 -21.58 1.85
C TRP A 799 16.38 -23.09 1.61
N LEU A 800 15.29 -23.65 1.06
CA LEU A 800 15.24 -25.08 0.70
C LEU A 800 16.28 -25.45 -0.37
N SER A 801 16.60 -24.52 -1.27
CA SER A 801 17.65 -24.68 -2.27
C SER A 801 19.04 -24.63 -1.64
N GLU A 802 19.29 -23.70 -0.71
CA GLU A 802 20.58 -23.58 -0.01
C GLU A 802 20.89 -24.80 0.87
N GLN A 803 19.86 -25.43 1.44
CA GLN A 803 19.99 -26.62 2.28
C GLN A 803 19.91 -27.95 1.50
N GLU A 804 19.94 -27.91 0.17
CA GLU A 804 19.89 -29.08 -0.74
C GLU A 804 18.69 -30.03 -0.51
N LYS A 805 17.57 -29.52 0.04
CA LYS A 805 16.36 -30.32 0.32
C LYS A 805 15.46 -30.46 -0.91
N ASN A 806 16.01 -31.12 -1.94
CA ASN A 806 15.43 -31.22 -3.28
C ASN A 806 14.01 -31.84 -3.31
N LYS A 807 13.69 -32.78 -2.41
CA LYS A 807 12.35 -33.43 -2.37
C LYS A 807 11.25 -32.44 -1.94
N GLU A 808 11.49 -31.70 -0.87
CA GLU A 808 10.55 -30.72 -0.32
C GLU A 808 10.40 -29.52 -1.26
N LEU A 809 11.52 -29.04 -1.81
CA LEU A 809 11.53 -27.96 -2.81
C LEU A 809 10.72 -28.34 -4.06
N ASN A 810 10.89 -29.56 -4.58
CA ASN A 810 10.12 -30.04 -5.73
C ASN A 810 8.62 -30.12 -5.44
N ALA A 811 8.23 -30.54 -4.24
CA ALA A 811 6.82 -30.56 -3.83
C ALA A 811 6.25 -29.13 -3.76
N PHE A 812 7.01 -28.20 -3.18
CA PHE A 812 6.63 -26.80 -3.05
C PHE A 812 6.51 -26.07 -4.40
N LEU A 813 7.49 -26.25 -5.30
CA LEU A 813 7.49 -25.67 -6.65
C LEU A 813 6.31 -26.17 -7.49
N ARG A 814 5.82 -27.40 -7.27
CA ARG A 814 4.61 -27.91 -7.95
C ARG A 814 3.36 -27.13 -7.58
N THR A 815 3.17 -26.80 -6.30
CA THR A 815 1.96 -26.15 -5.80
C THR A 815 1.89 -24.63 -6.05
N LEU A 816 3.03 -23.99 -6.30
CA LEU A 816 3.14 -22.54 -6.47
C LEU A 816 2.45 -22.01 -7.74
N SER A 817 1.84 -20.83 -7.67
CA SER A 817 1.26 -20.13 -8.84
C SER A 817 1.94 -18.77 -9.07
N LYS A 818 1.84 -18.22 -10.29
CA LYS A 818 2.57 -17.00 -10.70
C LYS A 818 2.10 -15.76 -9.90
N GLU A 819 0.85 -15.77 -9.46
CA GLU A 819 0.19 -14.69 -8.72
C GLU A 819 0.61 -14.66 -7.24
N GLN A 820 1.07 -15.80 -6.70
CA GLN A 820 1.50 -15.95 -5.31
C GLN A 820 2.92 -15.47 -5.05
N ILE A 821 3.62 -14.95 -6.07
CA ILE A 821 5.00 -14.48 -6.02
C ILE A 821 5.07 -13.04 -6.52
N ALA A 822 5.82 -12.21 -5.80
CA ALA A 822 6.06 -10.82 -6.16
C ALA A 822 6.83 -10.72 -7.49
N GLU A 823 6.52 -9.72 -8.31
CA GLU A 823 7.09 -9.62 -9.67
C GLU A 823 8.62 -9.57 -9.68
N LYS A 824 9.21 -8.88 -8.69
CA LYS A 824 10.66 -8.78 -8.47
C LYS A 824 11.34 -10.15 -8.28
N ASP A 825 10.63 -11.11 -7.68
CA ASP A 825 11.17 -12.41 -7.29
C ASP A 825 10.84 -13.52 -8.29
N ARG A 826 9.95 -13.27 -9.26
CA ARG A 826 9.54 -14.26 -10.29
C ARG A 826 10.73 -14.82 -11.07
N LEU A 827 11.72 -13.98 -11.40
CA LEU A 827 12.91 -14.44 -12.13
C LEU A 827 13.77 -15.39 -11.29
N CYS A 828 13.92 -15.10 -9.98
CA CYS A 828 14.62 -16.01 -9.06
C CYS A 828 13.89 -17.36 -8.97
N MET A 829 12.56 -17.34 -8.85
CA MET A 829 11.76 -18.57 -8.80
C MET A 829 11.83 -19.36 -10.11
N ALA A 830 11.81 -18.69 -11.26
CA ALA A 830 11.95 -19.35 -12.57
C ALA A 830 13.32 -20.04 -12.71
N ARG A 831 14.42 -19.42 -12.23
CA ARG A 831 15.75 -20.05 -12.22
C ARG A 831 15.75 -21.33 -11.38
N LEU A 832 15.17 -21.31 -10.17
CA LEU A 832 15.01 -22.50 -9.33
C LEU A 832 14.21 -23.59 -10.06
N MET A 833 13.11 -23.23 -10.73
CA MET A 833 12.32 -24.19 -11.52
C MET A 833 13.14 -24.85 -12.65
N ILE A 834 14.00 -24.10 -13.35
CA ILE A 834 14.89 -24.63 -14.40
C ILE A 834 15.92 -25.61 -13.81
N LEU A 835 16.50 -25.28 -12.66
CA LEU A 835 17.48 -26.14 -11.98
C LEU A 835 16.88 -27.48 -11.56
N HIS A 836 15.63 -27.47 -11.09
CA HIS A 836 14.91 -28.64 -10.59
C HIS A 836 14.06 -29.39 -11.64
N GLY A 837 14.05 -28.94 -12.90
CA GLY A 837 13.43 -29.65 -14.02
C GLY A 837 11.95 -29.30 -14.31
N PHE A 838 11.43 -28.22 -13.74
CA PHE A 838 10.08 -27.69 -14.02
C PHE A 838 10.08 -26.76 -15.24
N TYR A 839 10.52 -27.26 -16.39
CA TYR A 839 10.76 -26.46 -17.60
C TYR A 839 9.51 -25.77 -18.15
N ASP A 840 8.40 -26.49 -18.31
CA ASP A 840 7.15 -25.95 -18.90
C ASP A 840 6.60 -24.80 -18.04
N LYS A 841 6.59 -25.01 -16.72
CA LYS A 841 6.14 -23.99 -15.75
C LYS A 841 7.07 -22.78 -15.72
N ALA A 842 8.39 -22.98 -15.79
CA ALA A 842 9.35 -21.88 -15.90
C ALA A 842 9.13 -21.08 -17.19
N TYR A 843 8.85 -21.77 -18.31
CA TYR A 843 8.58 -21.15 -19.60
C TYR A 843 7.33 -20.25 -19.58
N GLU A 844 6.25 -20.73 -18.96
CA GLU A 844 5.01 -19.95 -18.72
C GLU A 844 5.25 -18.75 -17.79
N TRP A 845 6.02 -18.93 -16.71
CA TRP A 845 6.29 -17.86 -15.75
C TRP A 845 7.11 -16.73 -16.36
N LEU A 846 8.03 -17.06 -17.26
CA LEU A 846 8.86 -16.12 -17.99
C LEU A 846 8.12 -15.44 -19.16
N ALA A 847 6.86 -15.81 -19.45
CA ALA A 847 6.08 -15.15 -20.50
C ALA A 847 5.87 -13.67 -20.17
N GLY A 848 6.19 -12.80 -21.13
CA GLY A 848 6.14 -11.35 -20.93
C GLY A 848 7.22 -10.81 -19.99
N GLN A 849 8.34 -11.51 -19.76
CA GLN A 849 9.51 -11.00 -19.01
C GLN A 849 10.73 -10.79 -19.94
N CYS A 850 11.67 -9.93 -19.54
CA CYS A 850 12.90 -9.70 -20.30
C CYS A 850 13.90 -10.83 -20.03
N PHE A 851 14.16 -11.66 -21.06
CA PHE A 851 15.02 -12.84 -20.97
C PHE A 851 16.51 -12.53 -20.86
N CYS A 852 16.92 -11.28 -21.12
CA CYS A 852 18.32 -10.83 -21.05
C CYS A 852 18.96 -11.01 -19.66
N LYS A 853 18.15 -11.25 -18.61
CA LYS A 853 18.62 -11.48 -17.24
C LYS A 853 18.90 -12.95 -16.93
N LEU A 854 18.59 -13.91 -17.80
CA LEU A 854 18.90 -15.33 -17.58
C LEU A 854 20.32 -15.66 -18.07
N GLU A 855 21.00 -16.54 -17.35
CA GLU A 855 22.34 -16.98 -17.76
C GLU A 855 22.24 -17.87 -19.02
N PRO A 856 23.18 -17.76 -19.98
CA PRO A 856 23.15 -18.57 -21.21
C PRO A 856 23.07 -20.09 -20.96
N ALA A 857 23.65 -20.58 -19.86
CA ALA A 857 23.59 -21.98 -19.47
C ALA A 857 22.19 -22.42 -18.97
N GLU A 858 21.46 -21.53 -18.28
CA GLU A 858 20.08 -21.77 -17.82
C GLU A 858 19.14 -21.82 -19.03
N LEU A 859 19.33 -20.88 -19.97
CA LEU A 859 18.58 -20.83 -21.24
C LEU A 859 18.79 -22.09 -22.07
N MET A 860 20.04 -22.54 -22.23
CA MET A 860 20.35 -23.78 -22.94
C MET A 860 19.62 -25.00 -22.32
N ARG A 861 19.68 -25.15 -20.98
CA ARG A 861 19.00 -26.25 -20.27
C ARG A 861 17.49 -26.23 -20.47
N LEU A 862 16.87 -25.05 -20.40
CA LEU A 862 15.44 -24.86 -20.61
C LEU A 862 15.05 -25.24 -22.05
N CYS A 863 15.73 -24.64 -23.03
CA CYS A 863 15.40 -24.80 -24.45
C CYS A 863 15.61 -26.24 -24.93
N SER A 864 16.74 -26.86 -24.61
CA SER A 864 17.05 -28.26 -24.97
C SER A 864 15.96 -29.24 -24.53
N ARG A 865 15.41 -29.03 -23.33
CA ARG A 865 14.37 -29.89 -22.74
C ARG A 865 12.97 -29.61 -23.29
N LEU A 866 12.68 -28.36 -23.66
CA LEU A 866 11.43 -28.01 -24.34
C LEU A 866 11.43 -28.56 -25.78
N LEU A 867 12.54 -28.44 -26.50
CA LEU A 867 12.71 -29.04 -27.84
C LEU A 867 12.53 -30.57 -27.80
N ALA A 868 13.00 -31.23 -26.73
CA ALA A 868 12.85 -32.67 -26.54
C ALA A 868 11.38 -33.15 -26.42
N LYS A 869 10.48 -32.26 -25.97
CA LYS A 869 9.06 -32.59 -25.77
C LYS A 869 8.20 -32.25 -26.98
N GLU A 870 8.76 -31.56 -27.97
CA GLU A 870 8.09 -31.12 -29.20
C GLU A 870 6.86 -30.20 -28.98
N SER A 871 6.57 -29.77 -27.75
CA SER A 871 5.32 -29.09 -27.39
C SER A 871 5.24 -27.61 -27.79
N HIS A 872 6.35 -26.99 -28.20
CA HIS A 872 6.46 -25.55 -28.52
C HIS A 872 7.33 -25.27 -29.76
N LEU A 873 7.51 -26.24 -30.66
CA LEU A 873 8.43 -26.14 -31.81
C LEU A 873 8.07 -25.03 -32.82
N GLU A 874 6.80 -24.63 -32.89
CA GLU A 874 6.35 -23.58 -33.83
C GLU A 874 6.36 -22.18 -33.19
N GLU A 875 6.64 -22.08 -31.88
CA GLU A 875 6.61 -20.80 -31.18
C GLU A 875 7.88 -19.98 -31.48
N LYS A 876 7.71 -18.82 -32.13
CA LYS A 876 8.78 -17.83 -32.41
C LYS A 876 9.58 -17.48 -31.15
N ARG A 877 8.91 -17.46 -29.99
CA ARG A 877 9.52 -17.25 -28.68
C ARG A 877 10.60 -18.28 -28.34
N LEU A 878 10.33 -19.58 -28.48
CA LEU A 878 11.32 -20.62 -28.19
C LEU A 878 12.54 -20.50 -29.11
N MET A 879 12.31 -20.19 -30.39
CA MET A 879 13.37 -19.95 -31.37
C MET A 879 14.29 -18.79 -30.96
N LEU A 880 13.73 -17.66 -30.53
CA LEU A 880 14.53 -16.51 -30.08
C LEU A 880 15.35 -16.84 -28.82
N LEU A 881 14.81 -17.62 -27.87
CA LEU A 881 15.56 -18.06 -26.68
C LEU A 881 16.70 -19.01 -27.03
N CYS A 882 16.46 -19.95 -27.95
CA CYS A 882 17.48 -20.85 -28.49
C CYS A 882 18.62 -20.04 -29.12
N ALA A 883 18.27 -19.05 -29.96
CA ALA A 883 19.23 -18.20 -30.64
C ALA A 883 20.04 -17.37 -29.64
N GLN A 884 19.40 -16.79 -28.61
CA GLN A 884 20.08 -16.03 -27.57
C GLN A 884 21.08 -16.87 -26.78
N ALA A 885 20.75 -18.12 -26.43
CA ALA A 885 21.69 -19.02 -25.76
C ALA A 885 22.89 -19.35 -26.66
N ALA A 886 22.62 -19.70 -27.92
CA ALA A 886 23.63 -20.14 -28.87
C ALA A 886 24.60 -19.01 -29.29
N LEU A 887 24.09 -17.80 -29.57
CA LEU A 887 24.91 -16.63 -29.92
C LEU A 887 25.80 -16.17 -28.75
N ASN A 888 25.43 -16.48 -27.51
CA ASN A 888 26.25 -16.26 -26.32
C ASN A 888 27.16 -17.47 -25.97
N GLY A 889 27.30 -18.44 -26.88
CA GLY A 889 28.26 -19.55 -26.78
C GLY A 889 27.81 -20.74 -25.94
N LYS A 890 26.52 -20.88 -25.61
CA LYS A 890 25.96 -22.06 -24.91
C LYS A 890 24.88 -22.74 -25.76
N TYR A 891 25.15 -23.95 -26.20
CA TYR A 891 24.28 -24.71 -27.10
C TYR A 891 24.51 -26.22 -26.97
N ASP A 892 23.59 -27.00 -27.50
CA ASP A 892 23.70 -28.45 -27.71
C ASP A 892 23.31 -28.82 -29.16
N ASP A 893 23.39 -30.11 -29.48
CA ASP A 893 23.07 -30.66 -30.80
C ASP A 893 21.66 -30.30 -31.27
N ARG A 894 20.68 -30.39 -30.35
CA ARG A 894 19.26 -30.13 -30.61
C ARG A 894 18.99 -28.66 -30.91
N ILE A 895 19.53 -27.75 -30.10
CA ILE A 895 19.38 -26.31 -30.28
C ILE A 895 20.00 -25.89 -31.61
N LEU A 896 21.22 -26.34 -31.91
CA LEU A 896 21.88 -25.99 -33.15
C LEU A 896 21.17 -26.56 -34.38
N GLN A 897 20.68 -27.81 -34.33
CA GLN A 897 19.88 -28.37 -35.43
C GLN A 897 18.59 -27.58 -35.64
N TYR A 898 17.88 -27.23 -34.57
CA TYR A 898 16.66 -26.44 -34.64
C TYR A 898 16.91 -25.03 -35.22
N LEU A 899 17.98 -24.37 -34.77
CA LEU A 899 18.36 -23.04 -35.30
C LEU A 899 18.82 -23.12 -36.76
N ALA A 900 19.59 -24.14 -37.16
CA ALA A 900 20.00 -24.32 -38.55
C ALA A 900 18.77 -24.45 -39.48
N ASP A 901 17.74 -25.16 -39.01
CA ASP A 901 16.51 -25.40 -39.74
C ASP A 901 15.59 -24.18 -39.77
N ALA A 902 15.36 -23.51 -38.64
CA ALA A 902 14.25 -22.57 -38.47
C ALA A 902 14.67 -21.10 -38.27
N TYR A 903 15.87 -20.81 -37.76
CA TYR A 903 16.28 -19.43 -37.46
C TYR A 903 16.51 -18.59 -38.72
N GLU A 904 16.13 -17.32 -38.63
CA GLU A 904 16.40 -16.25 -39.60
C GLU A 904 16.99 -15.07 -38.83
N GLY A 905 18.12 -14.52 -39.30
CA GLY A 905 18.87 -13.48 -38.60
C GLY A 905 19.84 -12.75 -39.53
N SER A 906 20.78 -11.97 -38.98
CA SER A 906 21.78 -11.27 -39.82
C SER A 906 22.80 -12.26 -40.38
N CYS A 907 23.47 -11.89 -41.48
CA CYS A 907 24.55 -12.73 -42.03
C CYS A 907 25.61 -13.06 -40.96
N SER A 908 25.98 -12.09 -40.12
CA SER A 908 26.93 -12.31 -39.01
C SER A 908 26.47 -13.35 -37.98
N GLU A 909 25.17 -13.39 -37.67
CA GLU A 909 24.62 -14.36 -36.71
C GLU A 909 24.56 -15.76 -37.33
N LEU A 910 24.13 -15.84 -38.58
CA LEU A 910 24.10 -17.10 -39.33
C LEU A 910 25.52 -17.68 -39.50
N GLU A 911 26.55 -16.84 -39.64
CA GLU A 911 27.95 -17.28 -39.67
C GLU A 911 28.41 -17.86 -38.33
N VAL A 912 28.10 -17.20 -37.21
CA VAL A 912 28.41 -17.70 -35.86
C VAL A 912 27.74 -19.05 -35.62
N LEU A 913 26.45 -19.16 -35.98
CA LEU A 913 25.69 -20.40 -35.84
C LEU A 913 26.19 -21.51 -36.78
N LEU A 914 26.57 -21.15 -38.02
CA LEU A 914 27.15 -22.09 -38.98
C LEU A 914 28.49 -22.65 -38.46
N GLN A 915 29.36 -21.79 -37.91
CA GLN A 915 30.63 -22.26 -37.35
C GLN A 915 30.41 -23.15 -36.12
N ALA A 916 29.43 -22.79 -35.27
CA ALA A 916 29.04 -23.64 -34.14
C ALA A 916 28.52 -25.00 -34.62
N ALA A 917 27.66 -25.03 -35.64
CA ALA A 917 27.14 -26.27 -36.23
C ALA A 917 28.24 -27.14 -36.84
N LYS A 918 29.23 -26.55 -37.54
CA LYS A 918 30.41 -27.27 -38.05
C LYS A 918 31.22 -27.92 -36.94
N ASN A 919 31.50 -27.16 -35.87
CA ASN A 919 32.27 -27.65 -34.74
C ASN A 919 31.55 -28.79 -33.98
N PHE A 920 30.23 -28.88 -34.09
CA PHE A 920 29.38 -29.87 -33.43
C PHE A 920 28.91 -31.00 -34.36
N GLU A 921 29.44 -31.06 -35.59
CA GLU A 921 29.13 -32.10 -36.61
C GLU A 921 27.65 -32.19 -37.01
N ILE A 922 26.96 -31.05 -37.05
CA ILE A 922 25.55 -30.94 -37.42
C ILE A 922 25.41 -30.74 -38.93
N ASP A 923 24.27 -31.13 -39.52
CA ASP A 923 23.98 -30.87 -40.92
C ASP A 923 23.92 -29.35 -41.21
N ILE A 924 24.95 -28.88 -41.91
CA ILE A 924 25.11 -27.46 -42.26
C ILE A 924 24.40 -27.06 -43.55
N TRP A 925 23.81 -27.99 -44.30
CA TRP A 925 23.31 -27.70 -45.65
C TRP A 925 22.28 -26.56 -45.66
N LYS A 926 21.27 -26.62 -44.77
CA LYS A 926 20.20 -25.61 -44.74
C LYS A 926 20.68 -24.23 -44.30
N ILE A 927 21.50 -24.16 -43.24
CA ILE A 927 22.02 -22.89 -42.73
C ILE A 927 23.02 -22.26 -43.70
N ASN A 928 23.88 -23.06 -44.33
CA ASN A 928 24.81 -22.59 -45.35
C ASN A 928 24.07 -22.08 -46.59
N ARG A 929 23.02 -22.80 -47.02
CA ARG A 929 22.12 -22.35 -48.09
C ARG A 929 21.44 -21.01 -47.75
N LYS A 930 20.93 -20.85 -46.53
CA LYS A 930 20.30 -19.60 -46.08
C LYS A 930 21.28 -18.43 -46.13
N LEU A 931 22.47 -18.62 -45.54
CA LEU A 931 23.52 -17.62 -45.51
C LEU A 931 23.94 -17.22 -46.93
N LEU A 932 24.18 -18.18 -47.84
CA LEU A 932 24.57 -17.90 -49.21
C LEU A 932 23.51 -17.08 -49.97
N VAL A 933 22.24 -17.46 -49.87
CA VAL A 933 21.15 -16.72 -50.50
C VAL A 933 21.05 -15.30 -49.94
N GLN A 934 21.16 -15.13 -48.63
CA GLN A 934 21.09 -13.82 -47.99
C GLN A 934 22.29 -12.94 -48.36
N LEU A 935 23.50 -13.50 -48.49
CA LEU A 935 24.69 -12.77 -48.94
C LEU A 935 24.57 -12.28 -50.37
N LEU A 936 24.05 -13.13 -51.25
CA LEU A 936 23.82 -12.77 -52.65
C LEU A 936 22.71 -11.73 -52.79
N PHE A 937 21.62 -11.89 -52.04
CA PHE A 937 20.51 -10.94 -52.00
C PHE A 937 20.97 -9.56 -51.49
N THR A 938 21.68 -9.51 -50.37
CA THR A 938 22.15 -8.24 -49.76
C THR A 938 23.33 -7.60 -50.49
N GLY A 939 23.87 -8.27 -51.50
CA GLY A 939 24.97 -7.76 -52.32
C GLY A 939 26.28 -7.58 -51.55
N GLN A 940 26.48 -8.26 -50.42
CA GLN A 940 27.72 -8.25 -49.64
C GLN A 940 28.91 -8.80 -50.47
N ASP A 941 30.13 -8.45 -50.07
CA ASP A 941 31.33 -8.99 -50.70
C ASP A 941 31.53 -10.45 -50.28
N VAL A 942 31.54 -11.33 -51.29
CA VAL A 942 31.65 -12.79 -51.15
C VAL A 942 33.03 -13.32 -51.57
N THR A 943 33.92 -12.46 -52.08
CA THR A 943 35.23 -12.85 -52.62
C THR A 943 36.12 -13.55 -51.60
N GLU A 944 36.05 -13.14 -50.33
CA GLU A 944 36.84 -13.70 -49.22
C GLU A 944 36.18 -14.93 -48.57
N ARG A 945 34.91 -15.24 -48.89
CA ARG A 945 34.11 -16.29 -48.20
C ARG A 945 34.04 -17.61 -48.99
N MET A 946 35.16 -18.00 -49.61
CA MET A 946 35.24 -19.20 -50.48
C MET A 946 34.97 -20.52 -49.76
N ASP A 947 35.22 -20.59 -48.45
CA ASP A 947 34.94 -21.79 -47.66
C ASP A 947 33.43 -22.06 -47.56
N LEU A 948 32.58 -21.03 -47.54
CA LEU A 948 31.12 -21.20 -47.56
C LEU A 948 30.65 -21.93 -48.82
N LEU A 949 31.17 -21.52 -49.98
CA LEU A 949 30.87 -22.17 -51.26
C LEU A 949 31.37 -23.62 -51.28
N ARG A 950 32.58 -23.87 -50.77
CA ARG A 950 33.14 -25.24 -50.69
C ARG A 950 32.24 -26.14 -49.86
N ASP A 951 31.83 -25.68 -48.69
CA ASP A 951 30.99 -26.46 -47.77
C ASP A 951 29.59 -26.70 -48.35
N TYR A 952 29.06 -25.73 -49.10
CA TYR A 952 27.76 -25.85 -49.75
C TYR A 952 27.79 -26.89 -50.88
N ILE A 953 28.85 -26.84 -51.71
CA ILE A 953 29.10 -27.82 -52.76
C ILE A 953 29.20 -29.24 -52.17
N ASN A 954 30.00 -29.41 -51.13
CA ASN A 954 30.22 -30.72 -50.50
C ASN A 954 28.92 -31.32 -49.94
N ALA A 955 27.97 -30.46 -49.54
CA ALA A 955 26.68 -30.85 -49.02
C ALA A 955 25.59 -31.05 -50.11
N GLY A 956 25.94 -30.99 -51.41
CA GLY A 956 24.97 -31.17 -52.51
C GLY A 956 24.25 -29.89 -52.91
N GLY A 957 25.01 -28.80 -53.13
CA GLY A 957 24.50 -27.51 -53.55
C GLY A 957 23.81 -27.51 -54.93
N SER A 958 22.91 -26.56 -55.16
CA SER A 958 22.26 -26.36 -56.46
C SER A 958 23.19 -25.59 -57.42
N PRO A 959 23.33 -26.02 -58.68
CA PRO A 959 24.24 -25.40 -59.64
C PRO A 959 23.88 -23.94 -59.95
N GLU A 960 22.62 -23.54 -59.84
CA GLU A 960 22.16 -22.16 -60.08
C GLU A 960 22.67 -21.17 -59.01
N LEU A 961 22.69 -21.58 -57.74
CA LEU A 961 23.25 -20.76 -56.66
C LEU A 961 24.78 -20.75 -56.66
N GLU A 962 25.40 -21.86 -57.06
CA GLU A 962 26.83 -21.90 -57.31
C GLU A 962 27.21 -20.92 -58.42
N GLU A 963 26.48 -20.93 -59.53
CA GLU A 963 26.68 -19.99 -60.64
C GLU A 963 26.47 -18.54 -60.17
N ALA A 964 25.43 -18.26 -59.39
CA ALA A 964 25.16 -16.92 -58.85
C ALA A 964 26.32 -16.37 -58.02
N PHE A 965 26.87 -17.23 -57.14
CA PHE A 965 28.03 -16.88 -56.31
C PHE A 965 29.27 -16.66 -57.18
N LEU A 966 29.51 -17.52 -58.15
CA LEU A 966 30.64 -17.40 -59.07
C LEU A 966 30.51 -16.17 -59.99
N TYR A 967 29.31 -15.82 -60.43
CA TYR A 967 29.08 -14.60 -61.18
C TYR A 967 29.48 -13.39 -60.35
N ARG A 968 29.12 -13.37 -59.07
CA ARG A 968 29.41 -12.24 -58.19
C ARG A 968 30.90 -11.98 -58.03
N CYS A 969 31.70 -13.01 -57.77
CA CYS A 969 33.14 -12.79 -57.68
C CYS A 969 33.80 -12.57 -59.06
N ALA A 970 33.21 -13.05 -60.16
CA ALA A 970 33.69 -12.77 -61.52
C ALA A 970 33.46 -11.30 -61.89
N TYR A 971 32.29 -10.75 -61.54
CA TYR A 971 31.98 -9.32 -61.65
C TYR A 971 32.96 -8.48 -60.83
N ALA A 972 33.23 -8.88 -59.58
CA ALA A 972 34.18 -8.20 -58.72
C ALA A 972 35.62 -8.23 -59.27
N ASN A 973 36.03 -9.34 -59.90
CA ASN A 973 37.35 -9.46 -60.50
C ASN A 973 37.51 -8.67 -61.80
N VAL A 974 36.56 -8.81 -62.73
CA VAL A 974 36.68 -8.20 -64.06
C VAL A 974 36.39 -6.71 -63.96
N ILE A 975 35.20 -6.33 -63.49
CA ILE A 975 34.71 -4.94 -63.51
C ILE A 975 35.28 -4.12 -62.35
N LEU A 976 35.26 -4.65 -61.10
CA LEU A 976 35.79 -3.95 -59.92
C LEU A 976 37.31 -4.14 -59.72
N LYS A 977 37.98 -4.88 -60.61
CA LYS A 977 39.44 -5.14 -60.59
C LYS A 977 39.97 -5.77 -59.29
N GLN A 978 39.12 -6.47 -58.53
CA GLN A 978 39.53 -7.20 -57.32
C GLN A 978 40.29 -8.49 -57.66
N PRO A 979 41.13 -9.04 -56.76
CA PRO A 979 41.83 -10.30 -57.01
C PRO A 979 40.87 -11.50 -57.09
N ILE A 980 41.11 -12.42 -58.03
CA ILE A 980 40.35 -13.67 -58.16
C ILE A 980 41.04 -14.83 -57.44
N HIS A 981 40.27 -15.62 -56.70
CA HIS A 981 40.78 -16.79 -55.98
C HIS A 981 40.91 -18.02 -56.92
N ARG A 982 42.02 -18.78 -56.85
CA ARG A 982 42.27 -19.95 -57.72
C ARG A 982 41.15 -21.00 -57.67
N TYR A 983 40.60 -21.25 -56.48
CA TYR A 983 39.51 -22.21 -56.29
C TYR A 983 38.26 -21.85 -57.13
N MET A 984 37.99 -20.56 -57.28
CA MET A 984 36.87 -20.07 -58.08
C MET A 984 36.98 -20.48 -59.54
N VAL A 985 38.15 -20.27 -60.14
CA VAL A 985 38.44 -20.64 -61.53
C VAL A 985 38.29 -22.15 -61.73
N GLN A 986 38.71 -22.96 -60.75
CA GLN A 986 38.50 -24.40 -60.76
C GLN A 986 37.01 -24.77 -60.74
N MET A 987 36.19 -24.08 -59.95
CA MET A 987 34.74 -24.33 -59.90
C MET A 987 34.02 -23.88 -61.17
N ILE A 988 34.40 -22.75 -61.78
CA ILE A 988 33.89 -22.32 -63.09
C ILE A 988 34.18 -23.39 -64.15
N LEU A 989 35.43 -23.87 -64.23
CA LEU A 989 35.80 -24.95 -65.15
C LEU A 989 35.09 -26.27 -64.86
N ARG A 990 34.73 -26.54 -63.59
CA ARG A 990 33.94 -27.71 -63.21
C ARG A 990 32.51 -27.62 -63.76
N LEU A 991 31.84 -26.48 -63.56
CA LEU A 991 30.49 -26.25 -64.08
C LEU A 991 30.45 -26.35 -65.61
N CYS A 992 31.42 -25.75 -66.30
CA CYS A 992 31.51 -25.85 -67.75
C CYS A 992 31.73 -27.29 -68.25
N ARG A 993 32.46 -28.13 -67.49
CA ARG A 993 32.67 -29.56 -67.81
C ARG A 993 31.39 -30.39 -67.64
N TRP A 994 30.57 -30.05 -66.64
CA TRP A 994 29.28 -30.71 -66.38
C TRP A 994 28.16 -30.24 -67.32
N GLY A 995 28.44 -29.29 -68.22
CA GLY A 995 27.43 -28.74 -69.14
C GLY A 995 26.38 -27.88 -68.45
N ALA A 996 26.66 -27.41 -67.23
CA ALA A 996 25.80 -26.44 -66.55
C ALA A 996 25.84 -25.09 -67.31
N LYS A 997 24.79 -24.29 -67.16
CA LYS A 997 24.80 -22.92 -67.66
C LYS A 997 25.83 -22.14 -66.83
N VAL A 998 26.71 -21.43 -67.53
CA VAL A 998 27.74 -20.58 -66.94
C VAL A 998 27.77 -19.29 -67.72
N SER A 999 27.59 -18.17 -67.02
CA SER A 999 27.64 -16.84 -67.62
C SER A 999 28.93 -16.57 -68.41
N ARG A 1000 28.81 -15.69 -69.41
CA ARG A 1000 29.95 -15.20 -70.21
C ARG A 1000 31.01 -14.53 -69.32
N LEU A 1001 30.58 -13.75 -68.34
CA LEU A 1001 31.47 -13.04 -67.42
C LEU A 1001 32.34 -14.01 -66.60
N CYS A 1002 31.77 -15.10 -66.08
CA CYS A 1002 32.52 -16.16 -65.41
C CYS A 1002 33.58 -16.79 -66.32
N LYS A 1003 33.20 -17.08 -67.57
CA LYS A 1003 34.12 -17.64 -68.58
C LYS A 1003 35.28 -16.68 -68.86
N ILE A 1004 34.99 -15.38 -69.05
CA ILE A 1004 35.99 -14.33 -69.29
C ILE A 1004 36.93 -14.17 -68.09
N ALA A 1005 36.41 -14.16 -66.86
CA ALA A 1005 37.21 -14.09 -65.65
C ALA A 1005 38.21 -15.27 -65.53
N ALA A 1006 37.74 -16.49 -65.85
CA ALA A 1006 38.61 -17.67 -65.90
C ALA A 1006 39.71 -17.55 -66.98
N LEU A 1007 39.38 -17.03 -68.16
CA LEU A 1007 40.36 -16.79 -69.22
C LEU A 1007 41.40 -15.73 -68.84
N GLN A 1008 40.97 -14.59 -68.25
CA GLN A 1008 41.87 -13.54 -67.79
C GLN A 1008 42.85 -14.04 -66.71
N TYR A 1009 42.41 -14.95 -65.84
CA TYR A 1009 43.29 -15.57 -64.85
C TYR A 1009 44.39 -16.43 -65.48
N TYR A 1010 44.06 -17.28 -66.45
CA TYR A 1010 45.05 -18.13 -67.12
C TYR A 1010 45.93 -17.37 -68.12
N ALA A 1011 45.40 -16.31 -68.73
CA ALA A 1011 46.14 -15.36 -69.57
C ALA A 1011 47.32 -14.74 -68.80
N LYS A 1012 47.06 -14.27 -67.56
CA LYS A 1012 48.09 -13.74 -66.66
C LYS A 1012 49.02 -14.83 -66.10
N ASN A 1013 48.56 -16.08 -66.01
CA ASN A 1013 49.27 -17.18 -65.36
C ASN A 1013 49.44 -18.40 -66.29
N LYS A 1014 50.00 -18.21 -67.49
CA LYS A 1014 50.12 -19.28 -68.51
C LYS A 1014 50.83 -20.54 -67.98
N GLY A 1015 51.79 -20.40 -67.06
CA GLY A 1015 52.50 -21.52 -66.43
C GLY A 1015 51.67 -22.38 -65.46
N LEU A 1016 50.50 -21.89 -65.02
CA LEU A 1016 49.58 -22.62 -64.11
C LEU A 1016 48.47 -23.37 -64.86
N LEU A 1017 48.47 -23.35 -66.20
CA LEU A 1017 47.49 -24.05 -67.02
C LEU A 1017 47.83 -25.53 -67.19
N GLU A 1018 47.24 -26.37 -66.34
CA GLU A 1018 47.37 -27.84 -66.42
C GLU A 1018 46.82 -28.39 -67.75
N GLU A 1019 47.45 -29.43 -68.31
CA GLU A 1019 47.02 -30.11 -69.54
C GLU A 1019 45.54 -30.52 -69.53
N LYS A 1020 45.05 -31.00 -68.38
CA LYS A 1020 43.65 -31.40 -68.18
C LYS A 1020 42.65 -30.27 -68.39
N ASN A 1021 43.07 -29.02 -68.18
CA ASN A 1021 42.21 -27.84 -68.31
C ASN A 1021 42.33 -27.19 -69.70
N ARG A 1022 43.39 -27.48 -70.48
CA ARG A 1022 43.60 -26.90 -71.82
C ARG A 1022 42.43 -27.17 -72.77
N GLY A 1023 41.89 -28.39 -72.77
CA GLY A 1023 40.74 -28.74 -73.61
C GLY A 1023 39.47 -27.95 -73.26
N GLN A 1024 39.21 -27.72 -71.97
CA GLN A 1024 38.05 -26.95 -71.51
C GLN A 1024 38.23 -25.45 -71.78
N VAL A 1025 39.44 -24.92 -71.59
CA VAL A 1025 39.77 -23.52 -71.91
C VAL A 1025 39.63 -23.27 -73.41
N ALA A 1026 40.12 -24.18 -74.27
CA ALA A 1026 39.93 -24.09 -75.72
C ALA A 1026 38.45 -24.10 -76.12
N LYS A 1027 37.63 -24.93 -75.46
CA LYS A 1027 36.17 -24.94 -75.67
C LYS A 1027 35.52 -23.61 -75.28
N ILE A 1028 35.89 -23.04 -74.13
CA ILE A 1028 35.38 -21.73 -73.68
C ILE A 1028 35.76 -20.62 -74.67
N VAL A 1029 37.00 -20.62 -75.17
CA VAL A 1029 37.48 -19.64 -76.16
C VAL A 1029 36.68 -19.76 -77.46
N ARG A 1030 36.43 -20.98 -77.97
CA ARG A 1030 35.59 -21.20 -79.15
C ARG A 1030 34.15 -20.72 -78.93
N GLU A 1031 33.53 -21.06 -77.81
CA GLU A 1031 32.17 -20.63 -77.47
C GLU A 1031 32.05 -19.09 -77.46
N LEU A 1032 33.00 -18.39 -76.80
CA LEU A 1032 33.00 -16.92 -76.79
C LEU A 1032 33.27 -16.32 -78.18
N PHE A 1033 34.11 -16.96 -78.99
CA PHE A 1033 34.39 -16.51 -80.35
C PHE A 1033 33.17 -16.67 -81.28
N GLU A 1034 32.50 -17.83 -81.26
CA GLU A 1034 31.27 -18.11 -82.01
C GLU A 1034 30.12 -17.18 -81.60
N GLU A 1035 30.06 -16.77 -80.34
CA GLU A 1035 29.09 -15.80 -79.82
C GLU A 1035 29.42 -14.32 -80.17
N ASN A 1036 30.44 -14.08 -81.00
CA ASN A 1036 30.97 -12.75 -81.35
C ASN A 1036 31.49 -11.93 -80.14
N CYS A 1037 31.88 -12.59 -79.05
CA CYS A 1037 32.43 -11.92 -77.87
C CYS A 1037 33.93 -11.61 -78.03
N LEU A 1038 34.28 -10.71 -78.95
CA LEU A 1038 35.68 -10.42 -79.30
C LEU A 1038 36.38 -9.54 -78.25
N LEU A 1039 37.36 -10.11 -77.54
CA LEU A 1039 38.13 -9.45 -76.49
C LEU A 1039 39.64 -9.71 -76.64
N PRO A 1040 40.51 -8.79 -76.21
CA PRO A 1040 41.97 -8.97 -76.31
C PRO A 1040 42.49 -10.18 -75.52
N VAL A 1041 41.78 -10.64 -74.48
CA VAL A 1041 42.16 -11.85 -73.74
C VAL A 1041 42.16 -13.12 -74.62
N LEU A 1042 41.33 -13.16 -75.67
CA LEU A 1042 41.26 -14.31 -76.58
C LEU A 1042 42.56 -14.46 -77.38
N GLN A 1043 43.17 -13.34 -77.80
CA GLN A 1043 44.41 -13.32 -78.59
C GLN A 1043 45.55 -14.08 -77.90
N GLN A 1044 45.58 -14.10 -76.57
CA GLN A 1044 46.61 -14.78 -75.80
C GLN A 1044 46.55 -16.31 -75.87
N PHE A 1045 45.46 -16.88 -76.40
CA PHE A 1045 45.20 -18.31 -76.53
C PHE A 1045 45.17 -18.79 -77.99
N ALA A 1046 45.76 -18.02 -78.92
CA ALA A 1046 45.88 -18.38 -80.33
C ALA A 1046 46.69 -19.68 -80.58
N ASP A 1047 47.49 -20.12 -79.61
CA ASP A 1047 48.17 -21.41 -79.60
C ASP A 1047 47.22 -22.60 -79.39
N LEU A 1048 46.11 -22.38 -78.68
CA LEU A 1048 45.11 -23.40 -78.36
C LEU A 1048 43.95 -23.45 -79.37
N VAL A 1049 43.59 -22.31 -79.97
CA VAL A 1049 42.43 -22.14 -80.84
C VAL A 1049 42.82 -21.36 -82.09
N PRO A 1050 43.10 -22.03 -83.22
CA PRO A 1050 43.50 -21.39 -84.48
C PRO A 1050 42.48 -20.39 -85.04
N GLU A 1051 41.20 -20.57 -84.74
CA GLU A 1051 40.09 -19.70 -85.17
C GLU A 1051 40.30 -18.24 -84.68
N VAL A 1052 41.03 -18.05 -83.57
CA VAL A 1052 41.36 -16.74 -83.00
C VAL A 1052 42.34 -15.94 -83.89
N TRP A 1053 43.01 -16.58 -84.86
CA TRP A 1053 43.93 -15.88 -85.77
C TRP A 1053 43.27 -14.72 -86.53
N GLU A 1054 41.96 -14.76 -86.75
CA GLU A 1054 41.18 -13.70 -87.43
C GLU A 1054 41.12 -12.37 -86.66
N ILE A 1055 41.47 -12.36 -85.37
CA ILE A 1055 41.44 -11.15 -84.55
C ILE A 1055 42.82 -10.76 -84.03
N LEU A 1056 43.87 -11.49 -84.41
CA LEU A 1056 45.23 -11.13 -84.00
C LEU A 1056 45.63 -9.75 -84.54
N ASP A 1057 45.13 -9.36 -85.72
CA ASP A 1057 45.41 -8.09 -86.39
C ASP A 1057 44.69 -6.89 -85.78
N LYS A 1058 43.76 -7.13 -84.85
CA LYS A 1058 42.96 -6.10 -84.19
C LYS A 1058 43.57 -5.70 -82.86
N THR A 1059 43.78 -4.40 -82.67
CA THR A 1059 44.02 -3.77 -81.37
C THR A 1059 42.68 -3.33 -80.79
N PHE A 1060 42.36 -3.72 -79.56
CA PHE A 1060 41.06 -3.46 -78.96
C PHE A 1060 41.06 -2.22 -78.06
N VAL A 1061 40.05 -1.36 -78.22
CA VAL A 1061 39.59 -0.45 -77.17
C VAL A 1061 38.63 -1.26 -76.29
N VAL A 1062 38.89 -1.35 -74.99
CA VAL A 1062 38.03 -2.05 -74.02
C VAL A 1062 37.64 -1.08 -72.93
N TYR A 1063 36.34 -0.92 -72.73
CA TYR A 1063 35.78 -0.20 -71.59
C TYR A 1063 35.05 -1.19 -70.69
N GLU A 1064 35.32 -1.11 -69.40
CA GLU A 1064 34.67 -1.93 -68.39
C GLU A 1064 33.96 -1.00 -67.40
N GLY A 1065 32.65 -1.12 -67.30
CA GLY A 1065 31.83 -0.23 -66.50
C GLY A 1065 30.40 -0.74 -66.34
N GLU A 1066 29.48 0.19 -66.08
CA GLU A 1066 28.07 -0.16 -65.88
C GLU A 1066 27.43 -0.77 -67.16
N PRO A 1067 26.66 -1.85 -67.02
CA PRO A 1067 25.93 -2.45 -68.13
C PRO A 1067 24.83 -1.51 -68.66
N GLU A 1068 24.42 -1.70 -69.92
CA GLU A 1068 23.24 -1.08 -70.55
C GLU A 1068 23.29 0.44 -70.80
N LYS A 1069 24.49 1.05 -70.80
CA LYS A 1069 24.65 2.42 -71.30
C LYS A 1069 24.96 2.41 -72.79
N GLN A 1070 24.28 3.24 -73.58
CA GLN A 1070 24.68 3.51 -74.96
C GLN A 1070 25.94 4.36 -74.97
N LEU A 1071 27.09 3.71 -75.13
CA LEU A 1071 28.39 4.35 -75.13
C LEU A 1071 28.81 4.72 -76.55
N VAL A 1072 29.34 5.93 -76.71
CA VAL A 1072 29.90 6.41 -77.98
C VAL A 1072 31.40 6.50 -77.83
N LEU A 1073 32.10 5.76 -78.69
CA LEU A 1073 33.55 5.85 -78.87
C LEU A 1073 33.86 6.92 -79.90
N ASN A 1074 34.52 7.99 -79.45
CA ASN A 1074 35.07 9.02 -80.31
C ASN A 1074 36.54 8.70 -80.54
N TYR A 1075 36.96 8.43 -81.77
CA TYR A 1075 38.34 8.09 -82.09
C TYR A 1075 38.89 8.85 -83.29
N ARG A 1076 40.20 9.04 -83.35
CA ARG A 1076 40.91 9.57 -84.52
C ARG A 1076 42.28 8.91 -84.67
N ARG A 1077 42.77 8.82 -85.91
CA ARG A 1077 44.11 8.30 -86.19
C ARG A 1077 45.14 9.43 -86.19
N VAL A 1078 46.32 9.11 -85.67
CA VAL A 1078 47.47 10.01 -85.60
C VAL A 1078 48.67 9.28 -86.23
N GLU A 1079 49.18 9.81 -87.33
CA GLU A 1079 50.35 9.32 -88.06
C GLU A 1079 51.51 10.31 -87.86
N GLY A 1080 52.46 9.97 -86.98
CA GLY A 1080 53.58 10.87 -86.66
C GLY A 1080 53.13 12.19 -86.01
N GLU A 1081 53.41 13.33 -86.65
CA GLU A 1081 52.95 14.67 -86.21
C GLU A 1081 51.63 15.11 -86.87
N LEU A 1082 51.10 14.32 -87.81
CA LEU A 1082 49.84 14.61 -88.52
C LEU A 1082 48.69 13.86 -87.82
N ALA A 1083 47.78 14.61 -87.21
CA ALA A 1083 46.55 14.08 -86.66
C ALA A 1083 45.38 14.38 -87.60
N GLU A 1084 44.45 13.43 -87.74
CA GLU A 1084 43.16 13.73 -88.36
C GLU A 1084 42.47 14.88 -87.63
N ALA A 1085 41.90 15.81 -88.40
CA ALA A 1085 41.33 17.05 -87.86
C ALA A 1085 40.03 16.84 -87.07
N GLN A 1086 39.29 15.76 -87.33
CA GLN A 1086 38.00 15.46 -86.71
C GLN A 1086 38.00 14.08 -86.06
N TYR A 1087 37.24 13.92 -84.98
CA TYR A 1087 36.98 12.62 -84.38
C TYR A 1087 35.84 11.92 -85.13
N HIS A 1088 35.98 10.61 -85.32
CA HIS A 1088 34.93 9.72 -85.79
C HIS A 1088 34.14 9.19 -84.59
N GLU A 1089 32.81 9.23 -84.71
CA GLU A 1089 31.87 8.70 -83.73
C GLU A 1089 31.40 7.31 -84.13
N MET A 1090 31.46 6.36 -83.20
CA MET A 1090 30.94 5.01 -83.36
C MET A 1090 30.28 4.53 -82.07
N GLU A 1091 29.13 3.86 -82.16
CA GLU A 1091 28.54 3.18 -81.01
C GLU A 1091 29.47 2.05 -80.55
N LEU A 1092 29.85 2.06 -79.27
CA LEU A 1092 30.73 1.06 -78.70
C LEU A 1092 29.89 -0.15 -78.30
N PRO A 1093 30.03 -1.32 -78.95
CA PRO A 1093 29.15 -2.44 -78.72
C PRO A 1093 29.41 -3.09 -77.36
N CYS A 1094 28.34 -3.44 -76.65
CA CYS A 1094 28.41 -4.23 -75.43
C CYS A 1094 28.66 -5.70 -75.77
N VAL A 1095 29.81 -6.23 -75.36
CA VAL A 1095 30.26 -7.58 -75.66
C VAL A 1095 29.79 -8.57 -74.59
N CYS A 1096 29.82 -8.17 -73.32
CA CYS A 1096 29.39 -8.99 -72.19
C CYS A 1096 29.11 -8.12 -70.96
N ASP A 1097 27.85 -8.02 -70.52
CA ASP A 1097 27.39 -7.51 -69.21
C ASP A 1097 28.32 -6.45 -68.55
N GLY A 1098 28.51 -5.30 -69.20
CA GLY A 1098 29.35 -4.19 -68.69
C GLY A 1098 30.74 -4.07 -69.32
N ILE A 1099 31.12 -5.02 -70.19
CA ILE A 1099 32.32 -4.99 -71.02
C ILE A 1099 31.95 -4.57 -72.43
N TYR A 1100 32.55 -3.49 -72.89
CA TYR A 1100 32.36 -2.93 -74.23
C TYR A 1100 33.70 -2.95 -74.95
N ALA A 1101 33.74 -3.45 -76.18
CA ALA A 1101 34.99 -3.53 -76.92
C ALA A 1101 34.83 -3.33 -78.42
N ALA A 1102 35.77 -2.60 -79.02
CA ALA A 1102 35.87 -2.43 -80.46
C ALA A 1102 37.31 -2.70 -80.92
N GLY A 1103 37.45 -3.51 -81.98
CA GLY A 1103 38.75 -3.84 -82.57
C GLY A 1103 39.09 -2.93 -83.74
N PHE A 1104 40.32 -2.43 -83.75
CA PHE A 1104 40.89 -1.57 -84.80
C PHE A 1104 42.16 -2.19 -85.36
N ILE A 1105 42.32 -2.16 -86.67
CA ILE A 1105 43.58 -2.56 -87.31
C ILE A 1105 44.49 -1.33 -87.34
N LEU A 1106 45.67 -1.42 -86.70
CA LEU A 1106 46.65 -0.35 -86.57
C LEU A 1106 48.01 -0.78 -87.13
N PHE A 1107 48.53 -0.02 -88.09
CA PHE A 1107 49.85 -0.25 -88.66
C PHE A 1107 50.97 0.39 -87.81
N PRO A 1108 52.23 -0.01 -87.98
CA PRO A 1108 53.35 0.57 -87.25
C PRO A 1108 53.36 2.09 -87.41
N GLY A 1109 53.62 2.84 -86.33
CA GLY A 1109 53.63 4.31 -86.34
C GLY A 1109 52.25 4.98 -86.28
N GLU A 1110 51.16 4.25 -86.56
CA GLU A 1110 49.79 4.74 -86.34
C GLU A 1110 49.46 4.70 -84.84
N ARG A 1111 48.78 5.74 -84.38
CA ARG A 1111 48.26 5.82 -83.02
C ARG A 1111 46.77 6.14 -83.07
N LEU A 1112 45.97 5.45 -82.26
CA LEU A 1112 44.54 5.71 -82.13
C LEU A 1112 44.30 6.52 -80.87
N GLN A 1113 43.96 7.81 -81.01
CA GLN A 1113 43.52 8.62 -79.88
C GLN A 1113 42.01 8.50 -79.73
N TYR A 1114 41.54 8.13 -78.55
CA TYR A 1114 40.10 7.93 -78.31
C TYR A 1114 39.63 8.51 -76.98
N TYR A 1115 38.33 8.79 -76.91
CA TYR A 1115 37.60 9.04 -75.68
C TYR A 1115 36.17 8.50 -75.76
N ILE A 1116 35.63 8.09 -74.63
CA ILE A 1116 34.33 7.40 -74.52
C ILE A 1116 33.35 8.31 -73.78
N THR A 1117 32.14 8.44 -74.32
CA THR A 1117 31.07 9.28 -73.75
C THR A 1117 29.76 8.49 -73.65
N VAL A 1118 28.83 8.98 -72.83
CA VAL A 1118 27.46 8.42 -72.77
C VAL A 1118 26.58 9.19 -73.75
N SER A 1119 25.79 8.50 -74.57
CA SER A 1119 24.94 9.12 -75.60
C SER A 1119 24.00 10.21 -75.05
N GLU A 1120 23.50 10.04 -73.84
CA GLU A 1120 22.62 11.01 -73.16
C GLU A 1120 23.36 12.23 -72.58
N ARG A 1121 24.67 12.13 -72.36
CA ARG A 1121 25.51 13.17 -71.74
C ARG A 1121 26.89 13.23 -72.42
N PRO A 1122 26.97 13.77 -73.66
CA PRO A 1122 28.22 13.81 -74.42
C PRO A 1122 29.33 14.64 -73.75
N GLU A 1123 28.99 15.55 -72.84
CA GLU A 1123 29.95 16.35 -72.07
C GLU A 1123 30.74 15.52 -71.04
N LYS A 1124 30.24 14.34 -70.64
CA LYS A 1124 30.89 13.49 -69.63
C LYS A 1124 31.79 12.46 -70.31
N ILE A 1125 33.08 12.73 -70.32
CA ILE A 1125 34.12 11.77 -70.75
C ILE A 1125 34.28 10.71 -69.65
N LEU A 1126 34.03 9.44 -70.00
CA LEU A 1126 34.18 8.30 -69.10
C LEU A 1126 35.62 7.78 -69.06
N GLU A 1127 36.25 7.70 -70.23
CA GLU A 1127 37.63 7.25 -70.41
C GLU A 1127 38.23 7.98 -71.62
N ASN A 1128 39.52 8.24 -71.58
CA ASN A 1128 40.28 8.65 -72.76
C ASN A 1128 41.62 7.91 -72.78
N GLY A 1129 42.15 7.70 -73.98
CA GLY A 1129 43.35 6.90 -74.15
C GLY A 1129 44.00 7.08 -75.50
N MET A 1130 45.19 6.50 -75.62
CA MET A 1130 45.94 6.40 -76.86
C MET A 1130 46.43 4.96 -77.02
N LEU A 1131 45.99 4.29 -78.09
CA LEU A 1131 46.49 2.95 -78.43
C LEU A 1131 47.62 3.07 -79.46
N LEU A 1132 48.63 2.23 -79.27
CA LEU A 1132 49.73 2.03 -80.20
C LEU A 1132 49.55 0.66 -80.88
N ALA A 1133 50.05 0.52 -82.10
CA ALA A 1133 50.14 -0.78 -82.75
C ALA A 1133 50.97 -1.77 -81.89
N GLN A 1134 50.47 -2.98 -81.69
CA GLN A 1134 51.13 -4.01 -80.89
C GLN A 1134 52.30 -4.63 -81.67
N GLU A 1135 53.54 -4.48 -81.18
CA GLU A 1135 54.75 -5.06 -81.79
C GLU A 1135 54.81 -6.59 -81.65
N GLU A 1136 54.35 -7.15 -80.52
CA GLU A 1136 54.42 -8.60 -80.23
C GLU A 1136 53.51 -9.47 -81.12
N ALA A 1137 52.45 -8.89 -81.70
CA ALA A 1137 51.51 -9.62 -82.56
C ALA A 1137 52.13 -9.94 -83.93
N ALA A 1138 53.11 -9.15 -84.39
CA ALA A 1138 53.74 -9.32 -85.70
C ALA A 1138 54.61 -10.58 -85.78
N GLU A 1139 55.27 -10.99 -84.70
CA GLU A 1139 56.12 -12.19 -84.68
C GLU A 1139 55.32 -13.50 -84.76
N ALA A 1140 54.08 -13.51 -84.27
CA ALA A 1140 53.21 -14.69 -84.24
C ALA A 1140 52.33 -14.83 -85.51
N MET A 1141 52.19 -13.77 -86.29
CA MET A 1141 51.31 -13.76 -87.47
C MET A 1141 52.01 -14.27 -88.73
N GLN A 1142 51.39 -15.24 -89.37
CA GLN A 1142 51.70 -15.60 -90.76
C GLN A 1142 50.53 -15.20 -91.65
N GLY A 1143 50.71 -14.21 -92.53
CA GLY A 1143 49.63 -13.81 -93.43
C GLY A 1143 49.79 -12.44 -94.08
N ARG A 1144 48.74 -12.04 -94.79
CA ARG A 1144 48.69 -10.79 -95.58
C ARG A 1144 48.91 -9.54 -94.73
N TYR A 1145 48.38 -9.52 -93.50
CA TYR A 1145 48.53 -8.41 -92.58
C TYR A 1145 49.95 -8.29 -92.01
N ALA A 1146 50.59 -9.41 -91.63
CA ALA A 1146 51.98 -9.42 -91.18
C ALA A 1146 52.93 -8.82 -92.22
N TRP A 1147 52.78 -9.20 -93.49
CA TRP A 1147 53.57 -8.61 -94.58
C TRP A 1147 53.27 -7.12 -94.77
N LEU A 1148 52.02 -6.67 -94.65
CA LEU A 1148 51.67 -5.24 -94.70
C LEU A 1148 52.25 -4.46 -93.52
N TYR A 1149 52.26 -5.06 -92.33
CA TYR A 1149 52.85 -4.51 -91.12
C TYR A 1149 54.37 -4.36 -91.28
N GLU A 1150 55.08 -5.40 -91.70
CA GLU A 1150 56.53 -5.34 -91.95
C GLU A 1150 56.90 -4.37 -93.08
N MET A 1151 56.07 -4.25 -94.13
CA MET A 1151 56.25 -3.27 -95.20
C MET A 1151 56.08 -1.83 -94.69
N ALA A 1152 55.04 -1.57 -93.89
CA ALA A 1152 54.82 -0.27 -93.27
C ALA A 1152 55.94 0.08 -92.27
N GLN A 1153 56.44 -0.90 -91.52
CA GLN A 1153 57.57 -0.74 -90.60
C GLN A 1153 58.88 -0.43 -91.36
N ALA A 1154 59.16 -1.12 -92.47
CA ALA A 1154 60.30 -0.86 -93.35
C ALA A 1154 60.32 0.58 -93.87
N GLN A 1155 59.13 1.07 -94.21
CA GLN A 1155 58.92 2.39 -94.78
C GLN A 1155 59.09 3.50 -93.72
N LEU A 1156 58.63 3.26 -92.49
CA LEU A 1156 58.84 4.14 -91.34
C LEU A 1156 60.31 4.20 -90.88
N LEU A 1157 61.03 3.08 -90.91
CA LEU A 1157 62.43 3.00 -90.51
C LEU A 1157 63.43 3.46 -91.60
N GLN A 1158 62.94 3.87 -92.77
CA GLN A 1158 63.76 4.25 -93.95
C GLN A 1158 64.81 3.18 -94.34
N GLU A 1159 64.41 1.90 -94.30
CA GLU A 1159 65.28 0.78 -94.70
C GLU A 1159 65.59 0.79 -96.22
N ASP A 1160 66.70 0.16 -96.62
CA ASP A 1160 67.18 0.10 -98.01
C ASP A 1160 66.10 -0.38 -99.01
N LEU A 1161 66.11 0.23 -100.21
CA LEU A 1161 65.18 -0.07 -101.31
C LEU A 1161 65.14 -1.56 -101.75
N SER A 1162 66.20 -2.32 -101.48
CA SER A 1162 66.25 -3.77 -101.74
C SER A 1162 65.37 -4.56 -100.77
N ALA A 1163 65.42 -4.27 -99.47
CA ALA A 1163 64.63 -4.93 -98.43
C ALA A 1163 63.14 -4.64 -98.58
N GLN A 1164 62.78 -3.39 -98.94
CA GLN A 1164 61.40 -3.01 -99.24
C GLN A 1164 60.84 -3.76 -100.47
N LYS A 1165 61.66 -3.96 -101.51
CA LYS A 1165 61.27 -4.75 -102.70
C LYS A 1165 61.07 -6.22 -102.37
N GLU A 1166 61.92 -6.82 -101.55
CA GLU A 1166 61.81 -8.22 -101.13
C GLU A 1166 60.51 -8.47 -100.35
N ARG A 1167 60.20 -7.63 -99.35
CA ARG A 1167 58.94 -7.71 -98.59
C ARG A 1167 57.71 -7.51 -99.50
N THR A 1168 57.79 -6.57 -100.45
CA THR A 1168 56.72 -6.36 -101.45
C THR A 1168 56.53 -7.57 -102.37
N GLN A 1169 57.61 -8.21 -102.79
CA GLN A 1169 57.55 -9.44 -103.60
C GLN A 1169 56.95 -10.60 -102.81
N ASN A 1170 57.31 -10.77 -101.54
CA ASN A 1170 56.75 -11.79 -100.67
C ASN A 1170 55.25 -11.55 -100.39
N TYR A 1171 54.83 -10.30 -100.21
CA TYR A 1171 53.42 -9.92 -100.14
C TYR A 1171 52.65 -10.24 -101.43
N LEU A 1172 53.20 -9.87 -102.60
CA LEU A 1172 52.57 -10.15 -103.89
C LEU A 1172 52.52 -11.65 -104.20
N TYR A 1173 53.56 -12.40 -103.82
CA TYR A 1173 53.61 -13.85 -103.96
C TYR A 1173 52.59 -14.53 -103.06
N THR A 1174 52.49 -14.14 -101.79
CA THR A 1174 51.45 -14.66 -100.88
C THR A 1174 50.05 -14.27 -101.32
N ALA A 1175 49.84 -13.04 -101.81
CA ALA A 1175 48.56 -12.61 -102.38
C ALA A 1175 48.19 -13.38 -103.66
N PHE A 1176 49.17 -13.67 -104.52
CA PHE A 1176 48.98 -14.51 -105.70
C PHE A 1176 48.64 -15.95 -105.32
N CYS A 1177 49.37 -16.55 -104.38
CA CYS A 1177 49.11 -17.88 -103.86
C CYS A 1177 47.72 -17.97 -103.23
N ALA A 1178 47.34 -17.01 -102.39
CA ALA A 1178 46.01 -16.96 -101.76
C ALA A 1178 44.89 -16.88 -102.82
N LYS A 1179 45.05 -16.01 -103.83
CA LYS A 1179 44.07 -15.84 -104.90
C LYS A 1179 43.93 -17.10 -105.78
N ARG A 1180 45.03 -17.85 -105.98
CA ARG A 1180 45.05 -19.04 -106.85
C ARG A 1180 44.61 -20.32 -106.13
N LEU A 1181 44.91 -20.42 -104.82
CA LEU A 1181 44.57 -21.58 -103.98
C LEU A 1181 43.15 -21.48 -103.40
N PHE A 1182 42.64 -20.28 -103.12
CA PHE A 1182 41.37 -20.06 -102.42
C PHE A 1182 40.34 -19.21 -103.18
N GLY A 1183 40.63 -18.79 -104.42
CA GLY A 1183 39.79 -17.89 -105.23
C GLY A 1183 38.46 -18.45 -105.79
N MET A 1184 37.98 -19.60 -105.28
CA MET A 1184 36.66 -20.17 -105.60
C MET A 1184 35.79 -20.39 -104.36
N LEU A 1185 35.78 -19.45 -103.43
CA LEU A 1185 34.74 -19.32 -102.41
C LEU A 1185 34.29 -17.86 -102.37
N LYS A 1186 33.12 -17.58 -102.96
CA LYS A 1186 32.33 -16.37 -102.74
C LYS A 1186 31.13 -16.75 -101.90
#